data_AF-A0A1H0QZF8-F1
#
_entry.id   AF-A0A1H0QZF8-F1
#
_cell.length_a   1.000
_cell.length_b   1.000
_cell.length_c   1.000
_cell.angle_alpha   90.00
_cell.angle_beta   90.00
_cell.angle_gamma   90.00
#
_symmetry.space_group_name_H-M   'P 1'
#
loop_
_entity.id
_entity.type
_entity.pdbx_description
1 polymer ?
#
loop_
_entity_poly.entity_id
_entity_poly.type
_entity_poly.pdbx_seq_one_letter_code
_entity_poly.pdbx_strand_id
1 'polypeptide(L)'
;MDLFNTKKKSIIAMLSVCALAPILPAYTPLPVVPQIAEAASEQAKGIDYLVLVNKNHKLPDDYEANVPLVIAKNSMGREFQIERDTYAHFVELRDELLKQGIQIELDSIYRSVARQQEIVKEFTEKYGADYVRQYVAVPGYSEHHTGLAVDICLVVDGKVIDDNDEMIAQKEIFAKIHPLLAKHGFILRYMPGKENITGYSYEPWHFRYVGQEIAQEISSKGLTLEEYLNAKKSSADSLAIKDERATADYWVKKNQKGDTECLTQAEIVAANQEMRTKSVSLTDLEHYPKTVDGTVLKEMILDAQQDFREEAEPGEHYDKGGKLIRQADYDLDKDNCNLDKIPVRTDIRYGVITQRSDMRLLPTAKYYFDDASFQHYDDLQGTAIDPCEPVLVMHESRDRQFAFVVGRYYKGWVNRKDIGFADKSTWKKYVSPKNFLVVVDHKKKVHVNGSRDVLFQMGSIIPLKSSAARGSAYKAILPVSVNGRLSEVTVPIKKDDTVNPGYLPCTPNNFVRQSLKFRGDVYGWGGMEESVDCSAFVQDVYRSMGILLPRDADQQELAMNNSVSLAGLATADRYGKVGEAPVGALLFKPGHVMLYLGRDAQGTPLVIHSASSYFTFAGGKASKHYIRQVLVSDLSYQNGKGIKTIDGMTSIGSIARRNP
;
A
#
# COMPACT_ATOMS: atom_id res chain seq x y z
N MET A 1 -68.10 22.94 -21.13
CA MET A 1 -67.13 21.84 -21.29
C MET A 1 -67.35 20.87 -20.13
N ASP A 2 -68.58 20.40 -19.95
CA ASP A 2 -69.23 19.36 -20.76
C ASP A 2 -68.44 18.06 -20.67
N LEU A 3 -68.83 17.19 -19.73
CA LEU A 3 -69.92 16.20 -19.91
C LEU A 3 -69.41 15.10 -20.86
N PHE A 4 -69.25 13.84 -20.46
CA PHE A 4 -70.23 12.85 -19.98
C PHE A 4 -69.70 11.52 -20.56
N ASN A 5 -69.98 10.30 -20.12
CA ASN A 5 -70.83 9.66 -19.11
C ASN A 5 -70.50 8.17 -19.30
N THR A 6 -70.56 7.26 -18.34
CA THR A 6 -71.76 6.57 -17.78
C THR A 6 -71.22 5.18 -17.41
N LYS A 7 -71.61 4.42 -16.37
CA LYS A 7 -72.78 4.36 -15.47
C LYS A 7 -72.34 3.47 -14.26
N LYS A 8 -72.49 3.89 -13.00
CA LYS A 8 -73.55 3.52 -11.99
C LYS A 8 -73.82 2.01 -11.85
N LYS A 9 -73.49 1.37 -10.72
CA LYS A 9 -74.20 1.25 -9.40
C LYS A 9 -75.49 0.39 -9.41
N SER A 10 -75.50 -0.70 -8.62
CA SER A 10 -76.47 -1.03 -7.52
C SER A 10 -76.37 -2.54 -7.16
N ILE A 11 -76.03 -2.93 -5.91
CA ILE A 11 -76.89 -3.30 -4.75
C ILE A 11 -77.90 -4.43 -5.03
N ILE A 12 -77.79 -5.59 -4.36
CA ILE A 12 -78.75 -6.20 -3.39
C ILE A 12 -78.30 -7.60 -2.92
N ALA A 13 -78.75 -7.94 -1.72
CA ALA A 13 -78.42 -8.98 -0.75
C ALA A 13 -78.78 -10.45 -1.07
N MET A 14 -78.01 -11.32 -0.38
CA MET A 14 -78.35 -12.53 0.39
C MET A 14 -79.06 -13.77 -0.21
N LEU A 15 -78.50 -14.90 0.26
CA LEU A 15 -79.08 -16.21 0.64
C LEU A 15 -78.87 -17.42 -0.29
N SER A 16 -77.97 -18.28 0.19
CA SER A 16 -77.96 -19.75 0.24
C SER A 16 -78.68 -20.56 -0.84
N VAL A 17 -77.95 -21.51 -1.45
CA VAL A 17 -78.11 -22.98 -1.28
C VAL A 17 -76.95 -23.71 -2.00
N CYS A 18 -76.49 -24.79 -1.38
CA CYS A 18 -75.43 -25.71 -1.77
C CYS A 18 -75.49 -26.27 -3.20
N ALA A 19 -74.32 -26.43 -3.84
CA ALA A 19 -74.00 -27.58 -4.69
C ALA A 19 -72.47 -27.71 -4.84
N LEU A 20 -71.98 -28.96 -4.75
CA LEU A 20 -70.56 -29.36 -4.77
C LEU A 20 -69.86 -29.04 -6.11
N ALA A 21 -68.59 -28.66 -6.02
CA ALA A 21 -67.59 -28.71 -7.09
C ALA A 21 -66.28 -29.33 -6.52
N PRO A 22 -65.47 -30.02 -7.34
CA PRO A 22 -64.60 -31.10 -6.89
C PRO A 22 -63.36 -30.61 -6.13
N ILE A 23 -63.04 -31.35 -5.09
CA ILE A 23 -61.78 -31.29 -4.35
C ILE A 23 -60.65 -31.60 -5.34
N LEU A 24 -59.84 -30.59 -5.68
CA LEU A 24 -58.51 -30.81 -6.23
C LEU A 24 -57.70 -31.60 -5.19
N PRO A 25 -56.91 -32.62 -5.58
CA PRO A 25 -56.17 -33.41 -4.61
C PRO A 25 -55.24 -32.49 -3.83
N ALA A 26 -55.39 -32.53 -2.50
CA ALA A 26 -54.49 -31.87 -1.58
C ALA A 26 -53.06 -32.31 -1.90
N TYR A 27 -52.18 -31.34 -2.08
CA TYR A 27 -50.74 -31.57 -2.10
C TYR A 27 -50.37 -32.25 -0.78
N THR A 28 -50.06 -33.55 -0.84
CA THR A 28 -49.48 -34.26 0.30
C THR A 28 -48.06 -33.75 0.47
N PRO A 29 -47.72 -33.04 1.55
CA PRO A 29 -46.33 -32.73 1.84
C PRO A 29 -45.57 -34.06 1.93
N LEU A 30 -44.47 -34.17 1.19
CA LEU A 30 -43.54 -35.29 1.33
C LEU A 30 -43.08 -35.35 2.80
N PRO A 31 -42.90 -36.56 3.35
CA PRO A 31 -42.53 -36.74 4.73
C PRO A 31 -41.19 -36.05 5.05
N VAL A 32 -41.19 -35.48 6.26
CA VAL A 32 -40.05 -35.01 7.05
C VAL A 32 -38.79 -35.86 6.82
N VAL A 33 -37.68 -35.17 6.57
CA VAL A 33 -36.26 -35.54 6.80
C VAL A 33 -35.93 -37.04 6.63
N PRO A 34 -35.10 -37.45 5.65
CA PRO A 34 -34.46 -38.75 5.72
C PRO A 34 -33.64 -38.82 7.01
N GLN A 35 -33.95 -39.79 7.88
CA GLN A 35 -33.11 -40.15 9.01
C GLN A 35 -31.67 -40.28 8.52
N ILE A 36 -30.82 -39.37 8.99
CA ILE A 36 -29.37 -39.52 8.89
C ILE A 36 -29.04 -40.73 9.75
N ALA A 37 -28.70 -41.84 9.11
CA ALA A 37 -28.09 -42.96 9.81
C ALA A 37 -26.75 -42.48 10.36
N GLU A 38 -26.65 -42.34 11.68
CA GLU A 38 -25.37 -42.17 12.37
C GLU A 38 -24.53 -43.43 12.14
N ALA A 39 -23.49 -43.29 11.31
CA ALA A 39 -22.35 -44.19 11.33
C ALA A 39 -21.08 -43.41 11.02
N ALA A 40 -20.10 -43.63 11.89
CA ALA A 40 -18.69 -43.24 11.83
C ALA A 40 -18.32 -41.78 12.20
N SER A 41 -17.98 -41.63 13.48
CA SER A 41 -17.03 -40.64 13.98
C SER A 41 -15.61 -40.96 13.48
N GLU A 42 -15.05 -40.10 12.65
CA GLU A 42 -13.61 -39.90 12.49
C GLU A 42 -13.39 -38.50 11.91
N GLN A 43 -12.35 -37.79 12.36
CA GLN A 43 -12.07 -36.39 12.00
C GLN A 43 -12.01 -36.19 10.47
N ALA A 44 -13.09 -35.73 9.87
CA ALA A 44 -13.07 -35.21 8.50
C ALA A 44 -12.25 -33.92 8.49
N LYS A 45 -11.13 -33.91 7.77
CA LYS A 45 -10.50 -32.65 7.34
C LYS A 45 -11.56 -31.87 6.56
N GLY A 46 -11.89 -30.65 6.99
CA GLY A 46 -12.87 -29.82 6.31
C GLY A 46 -12.48 -29.60 4.84
N ILE A 47 -13.45 -29.63 3.94
CA ILE A 47 -13.24 -29.33 2.52
C ILE A 47 -13.04 -27.82 2.31
N ASP A 48 -12.26 -27.46 1.30
CA ASP A 48 -12.05 -26.06 0.92
C ASP A 48 -13.15 -25.57 -0.02
N TYR A 49 -14.15 -24.89 0.53
CA TYR A 49 -15.23 -24.28 -0.26
C TYR A 49 -14.75 -23.28 -1.31
N LEU A 50 -13.52 -22.76 -1.18
CA LEU A 50 -12.91 -21.81 -2.10
C LEU A 50 -11.91 -22.43 -3.07
N VAL A 51 -11.85 -23.77 -3.15
CA VAL A 51 -10.96 -24.45 -4.09
C VAL A 51 -11.21 -23.94 -5.51
N LEU A 52 -10.15 -23.42 -6.14
CA LEU A 52 -10.20 -22.97 -7.52
C LEU A 52 -9.90 -24.13 -8.45
N VAL A 53 -10.91 -24.55 -9.21
CA VAL A 53 -10.79 -25.52 -10.29
C VAL A 53 -11.32 -24.86 -11.56
N ASN A 54 -10.52 -24.84 -12.61
CA ASN A 54 -10.87 -24.32 -13.92
C ASN A 54 -9.87 -24.87 -14.96
N LYS A 55 -9.89 -24.41 -16.21
CA LYS A 55 -8.99 -24.89 -17.28
C LYS A 55 -7.48 -24.81 -16.96
N ASN A 56 -7.07 -23.97 -16.01
CA ASN A 56 -5.68 -23.73 -15.63
C ASN A 56 -5.33 -24.25 -14.22
N HIS A 57 -6.31 -24.69 -13.44
CA HIS A 57 -6.11 -25.13 -12.06
C HIS A 57 -6.71 -26.52 -11.87
N LYS A 58 -5.84 -27.51 -11.72
CA LYS A 58 -6.21 -28.89 -11.40
C LYS A 58 -6.63 -28.98 -9.94
N LEU A 59 -7.69 -29.74 -9.67
CA LEU A 59 -8.06 -30.16 -8.32
C LEU A 59 -6.94 -31.00 -7.68
N PRO A 60 -6.67 -30.83 -6.36
CA PRO A 60 -5.74 -31.70 -5.64
C PRO A 60 -6.12 -33.18 -5.76
N ASP A 61 -5.12 -34.05 -5.91
CA ASP A 61 -5.33 -35.48 -6.19
C ASP A 61 -6.08 -36.22 -5.05
N ASP A 62 -6.04 -35.72 -3.83
CA ASP A 62 -6.73 -36.28 -2.66
C ASP A 62 -8.08 -35.61 -2.35
N TYR A 63 -8.51 -34.61 -3.13
CA TYR A 63 -9.69 -33.82 -2.80
C TYR A 63 -10.98 -34.65 -2.81
N GLU A 64 -11.21 -35.47 -3.84
CA GLU A 64 -12.42 -36.28 -4.00
C GLU A 64 -12.66 -37.22 -2.81
N ALA A 65 -11.58 -37.74 -2.21
CA ALA A 65 -11.66 -38.64 -1.05
C ALA A 65 -12.16 -37.95 0.22
N ASN A 66 -12.12 -36.62 0.26
CA ASN A 66 -12.49 -35.81 1.43
C ASN A 66 -13.87 -35.14 1.29
N VAL A 67 -14.58 -35.31 0.17
CA VAL A 67 -15.89 -34.66 -0.04
C VAL A 67 -17.00 -35.42 0.70
N PRO A 68 -17.70 -34.79 1.67
CA PRO A 68 -18.79 -35.42 2.40
C PRO A 68 -20.06 -35.47 1.52
N LEU A 69 -20.14 -36.48 0.65
CA LEU A 69 -21.25 -36.63 -0.28
C LEU A 69 -22.51 -37.21 0.38
N VAL A 70 -23.67 -36.70 -0.02
CA VAL A 70 -25.00 -37.25 0.27
C VAL A 70 -25.73 -37.59 -1.03
N ILE A 71 -26.71 -38.50 -0.97
CA ILE A 71 -27.55 -38.85 -2.12
C ILE A 71 -28.77 -37.93 -2.14
N ALA A 72 -28.97 -37.23 -3.26
CA ALA A 72 -30.14 -36.41 -3.53
C ALA A 72 -30.96 -37.01 -4.68
N LYS A 73 -32.28 -36.84 -4.63
CA LYS A 73 -33.19 -37.20 -5.73
C LYS A 73 -33.91 -35.96 -6.23
N ASN A 74 -33.96 -35.78 -7.55
CA ASN A 74 -34.85 -34.78 -8.14
C ASN A 74 -36.28 -35.33 -8.30
N SER A 75 -37.24 -34.49 -8.68
CA SER A 75 -38.64 -34.90 -8.86
C SER A 75 -38.88 -35.92 -9.98
N MET A 76 -37.92 -36.12 -10.89
CA MET A 76 -37.96 -37.16 -11.92
C MET A 76 -37.44 -38.53 -11.41
N GLY A 77 -36.97 -38.60 -10.17
CA GLY A 77 -36.41 -39.81 -9.57
C GLY A 77 -34.95 -40.09 -9.94
N ARG A 78 -34.25 -39.15 -10.60
CA ARG A 78 -32.79 -39.26 -10.85
C ARG A 78 -32.03 -39.04 -9.56
N GLU A 79 -31.06 -39.91 -9.29
CA GLU A 79 -30.17 -39.83 -8.13
C GLU A 79 -28.89 -39.06 -8.47
N PHE A 80 -28.46 -38.21 -7.53
CA PHE A 80 -27.25 -37.40 -7.60
C PHE A 80 -26.45 -37.55 -6.32
N GLN A 81 -25.14 -37.43 -6.44
CA GLN A 81 -24.25 -37.19 -5.31
C GLN A 81 -23.95 -35.69 -5.24
N ILE A 82 -23.93 -35.15 -4.03
CA ILE A 82 -23.72 -33.72 -3.78
C ILE A 82 -23.08 -33.55 -2.41
N GLU A 83 -22.24 -32.53 -2.26
CA GLU A 83 -21.68 -32.19 -0.95
C GLU A 83 -22.80 -31.78 0.02
N ARG A 84 -22.73 -32.27 1.26
CA ARG A 84 -23.79 -32.17 2.27
C ARG A 84 -24.30 -30.74 2.48
N ASP A 85 -23.41 -29.78 2.71
CA ASP A 85 -23.80 -28.40 3.03
C ASP A 85 -24.31 -27.66 1.78
N THR A 86 -23.66 -27.90 0.64
CA THR A 86 -24.09 -27.44 -0.68
C THR A 86 -25.52 -27.89 -0.98
N TYR A 87 -25.87 -29.13 -0.66
CA TYR A 87 -27.23 -29.64 -0.85
C TYR A 87 -28.25 -28.96 0.06
N ALA A 88 -27.91 -28.76 1.34
CA ALA A 88 -28.79 -28.09 2.28
C ALA A 88 -29.16 -26.68 1.77
N HIS A 89 -28.16 -25.91 1.32
CA HIS A 89 -28.40 -24.58 0.77
C HIS A 89 -29.09 -24.57 -0.59
N PHE A 90 -28.86 -25.59 -1.43
CA PHE A 90 -29.62 -25.74 -2.67
C PHE A 90 -31.11 -25.95 -2.39
N VAL A 91 -31.46 -26.74 -1.36
CA VAL A 91 -32.85 -26.94 -0.96
C VAL A 91 -33.48 -25.63 -0.49
N GLU A 92 -32.77 -24.80 0.27
CA GLU A 92 -33.24 -23.47 0.70
C GLU A 92 -33.51 -22.54 -0.50
N LEU A 93 -32.59 -22.50 -1.47
CA LEU A 93 -32.75 -21.74 -2.72
C LEU A 93 -33.97 -22.23 -3.51
N ARG A 94 -34.10 -23.55 -3.69
CA ARG A 94 -35.21 -24.16 -4.42
C ARG A 94 -36.55 -23.85 -3.76
N ASP A 95 -36.65 -23.96 -2.44
CA ASP A 95 -37.88 -23.70 -1.70
C ASP A 95 -38.27 -22.21 -1.75
N GLU A 96 -37.30 -21.30 -1.77
CA GLU A 96 -37.56 -19.87 -1.96
C GLU A 96 -38.02 -19.55 -3.39
N LEU A 97 -37.42 -20.16 -4.40
CA LEU A 97 -37.85 -20.01 -5.79
C LEU A 97 -39.24 -20.57 -6.04
N LEU A 98 -39.57 -21.71 -5.42
CA LEU A 98 -40.89 -22.32 -5.53
C LEU A 98 -41.99 -21.41 -4.99
N LYS A 99 -41.74 -20.66 -3.92
CA LYS A 99 -42.66 -19.63 -3.39
C LYS A 99 -42.91 -18.49 -4.38
N GLN A 100 -42.00 -18.28 -5.33
CA GLN A 100 -42.13 -17.30 -6.42
C GLN A 100 -42.70 -17.92 -7.70
N GLY A 101 -43.13 -19.19 -7.66
CA GLY A 101 -43.66 -19.92 -8.81
C GLY A 101 -42.58 -20.37 -9.80
N ILE A 102 -41.31 -20.37 -9.39
CA ILE A 102 -40.19 -20.85 -10.22
C ILE A 102 -39.77 -22.21 -9.69
N GLN A 103 -39.89 -23.25 -10.52
CA GLN A 103 -39.47 -24.59 -10.16
C GLN A 103 -38.12 -24.91 -10.81
N ILE A 104 -37.14 -25.24 -9.97
CA ILE A 104 -35.80 -25.69 -10.36
C ILE A 104 -35.54 -27.10 -9.82
N GLU A 105 -34.80 -27.90 -10.57
CA GLU A 105 -34.42 -29.28 -10.20
C GLU A 105 -32.93 -29.53 -10.46
N LEU A 106 -32.36 -30.54 -9.80
CA LEU A 106 -30.97 -30.96 -10.03
C LEU A 106 -30.85 -31.62 -11.41
N ASP A 107 -29.81 -31.25 -12.16
CA ASP A 107 -29.46 -31.91 -13.44
C ASP A 107 -28.04 -32.49 -13.50
N SER A 108 -27.02 -31.76 -13.04
CA SER A 108 -25.62 -32.23 -13.03
C SER A 108 -24.83 -31.70 -11.84
N ILE A 109 -24.35 -32.60 -10.97
CA ILE A 109 -23.78 -32.24 -9.67
C ILE A 109 -22.39 -32.85 -9.48
N TYR A 110 -22.18 -33.74 -8.50
CA TYR A 110 -20.89 -34.39 -8.32
C TYR A 110 -20.62 -35.35 -9.47
N ARG A 111 -19.40 -35.28 -10.00
CA ARG A 111 -18.91 -36.19 -11.02
C ARG A 111 -17.48 -36.54 -10.69
N SER A 112 -17.19 -37.84 -10.55
CA SER A 112 -15.83 -38.25 -10.22
C SER A 112 -14.86 -38.01 -11.37
N VAL A 113 -13.56 -37.90 -11.08
CA VAL A 113 -12.48 -37.82 -12.08
C VAL A 113 -12.52 -39.04 -13.00
N ALA A 114 -12.79 -40.23 -12.45
CA ALA A 114 -12.97 -41.46 -13.24
C ALA A 114 -14.14 -41.33 -14.23
N ARG A 115 -15.32 -40.83 -13.79
CA ARG A 115 -16.46 -40.63 -14.68
C ARG A 115 -16.17 -39.56 -15.75
N GLN A 116 -15.40 -38.53 -15.42
CA GLN A 116 -15.00 -37.51 -16.40
C GLN A 116 -14.05 -38.08 -17.46
N GLN A 117 -13.18 -39.05 -17.12
CA GLN A 117 -12.36 -39.76 -18.11
C GLN A 117 -13.23 -40.53 -19.12
N GLU A 118 -14.28 -41.20 -18.63
CA GLU A 118 -15.24 -41.90 -19.50
C GLU A 118 -15.99 -40.92 -20.41
N ILE A 119 -16.49 -39.80 -19.87
CA ILE A 119 -17.19 -38.77 -20.66
C ILE A 119 -16.28 -38.18 -21.74
N VAL A 120 -15.02 -37.89 -21.42
CA VAL A 120 -14.04 -37.41 -22.40
C VAL A 120 -13.87 -38.43 -23.53
N LYS A 121 -13.78 -39.72 -23.21
CA LYS A 121 -13.70 -40.79 -24.21
C LYS A 121 -14.98 -40.87 -25.07
N GLU A 122 -16.14 -40.97 -24.44
CA GLU A 122 -17.46 -41.03 -25.11
C GLU A 122 -17.67 -39.84 -26.06
N PHE A 123 -17.35 -38.62 -25.62
CA PHE A 123 -17.51 -37.41 -26.42
C PHE A 123 -16.45 -37.29 -27.51
N THR A 124 -15.23 -37.78 -27.28
CA THR A 124 -14.20 -37.80 -28.33
C THR A 124 -14.64 -38.74 -29.46
N GLU A 125 -15.20 -39.90 -29.12
CA GLU A 125 -15.72 -40.87 -30.08
C GLU A 125 -16.95 -40.31 -30.84
N LYS A 126 -17.85 -39.60 -30.15
CA LYS A 126 -19.10 -39.11 -30.74
C LYS A 126 -18.97 -37.79 -31.51
N TYR A 127 -18.15 -36.85 -31.03
CA TYR A 127 -18.11 -35.47 -31.51
C TYR A 127 -16.70 -35.01 -31.96
N GLY A 128 -15.67 -35.83 -31.73
CA GLY A 128 -14.30 -35.53 -32.14
C GLY A 128 -13.49 -34.71 -31.13
N ALA A 129 -12.16 -34.74 -31.29
CA ALA A 129 -11.21 -34.15 -30.35
C ALA A 129 -11.30 -32.61 -30.23
N ASP A 130 -11.70 -31.92 -31.30
CA ASP A 130 -11.85 -30.46 -31.29
C ASP A 130 -13.04 -30.02 -30.44
N TYR A 131 -14.16 -30.74 -30.54
CA TYR A 131 -15.33 -30.52 -29.69
C TYR A 131 -14.97 -30.73 -28.21
N VAL A 132 -14.29 -31.83 -27.89
CA VAL A 132 -13.89 -32.14 -26.51
C VAL A 132 -12.94 -31.08 -25.94
N ARG A 133 -11.94 -30.62 -26.71
CA ARG A 133 -11.04 -29.53 -26.28
C ARG A 133 -11.78 -28.24 -25.92
N GLN A 134 -12.85 -27.94 -26.65
CA GLN A 134 -13.56 -26.68 -26.50
C GLN A 134 -14.60 -26.72 -25.37
N TYR A 135 -15.32 -27.85 -25.24
CA TYR A 135 -16.55 -27.94 -24.43
C TYR A 135 -16.49 -28.92 -23.26
N VAL A 136 -15.47 -29.77 -23.16
CA VAL A 136 -15.39 -30.80 -22.10
C VAL A 136 -14.18 -30.53 -21.21
N ALA A 137 -14.42 -30.40 -19.90
CA ALA A 137 -13.34 -30.26 -18.94
C ALA A 137 -12.43 -31.50 -18.93
N VAL A 138 -11.11 -31.28 -18.86
CA VAL A 138 -10.12 -32.35 -18.70
C VAL A 138 -10.30 -32.99 -17.30
N PRO A 139 -10.09 -34.31 -17.12
CA PRO A 139 -10.21 -34.95 -15.81
C PRO A 139 -9.32 -34.28 -14.77
N GLY A 140 -9.92 -33.91 -13.62
CA GLY A 140 -9.27 -33.13 -12.57
C GLY A 140 -9.39 -31.60 -12.74
N TYR A 141 -9.98 -31.09 -13.82
CA TYR A 141 -10.15 -29.65 -14.08
C TYR A 141 -11.65 -29.24 -14.13
N SER A 142 -12.56 -30.13 -13.76
CA SER A 142 -14.00 -29.85 -13.67
C SER A 142 -14.41 -29.42 -12.27
N GLU A 143 -15.22 -28.38 -12.15
CA GLU A 143 -15.80 -28.00 -10.84
C GLU A 143 -16.74 -29.06 -10.27
N HIS A 144 -17.36 -29.90 -11.11
CA HIS A 144 -18.21 -31.00 -10.64
C HIS A 144 -17.46 -32.02 -9.77
N HIS A 145 -16.13 -32.10 -9.88
CA HIS A 145 -15.31 -32.92 -8.99
C HIS A 145 -15.34 -32.45 -7.54
N THR A 146 -15.67 -31.18 -7.30
CA THR A 146 -15.66 -30.61 -5.95
C THR A 146 -16.90 -31.01 -5.13
N GLY A 147 -17.99 -31.40 -5.80
CA GLY A 147 -19.31 -31.54 -5.18
C GLY A 147 -19.99 -30.21 -4.84
N LEU A 148 -19.35 -29.07 -5.14
CA LEU A 148 -19.81 -27.70 -4.86
C LEU A 148 -20.48 -27.02 -6.06
N ALA A 149 -20.40 -27.63 -7.25
CA ALA A 149 -21.05 -27.16 -8.46
C ALA A 149 -22.42 -27.82 -8.62
N VAL A 150 -23.43 -27.02 -8.92
CA VAL A 150 -24.82 -27.42 -9.08
C VAL A 150 -25.34 -26.87 -10.41
N ASP A 151 -25.52 -27.75 -11.39
CA ASP A 151 -26.30 -27.44 -12.59
C ASP A 151 -27.77 -27.76 -12.33
N ILE A 152 -28.62 -26.81 -12.71
CA ILE A 152 -30.07 -26.93 -12.58
C ILE A 152 -30.74 -27.13 -13.94
N CYS A 153 -31.91 -27.76 -13.93
CA CYS A 153 -32.91 -27.65 -14.98
C CYS A 153 -34.16 -26.89 -14.48
N LEU A 154 -34.93 -26.34 -15.41
CA LEU A 154 -36.17 -25.63 -15.10
C LEU A 154 -37.38 -26.54 -15.35
N VAL A 155 -38.44 -26.36 -14.56
CA VAL A 155 -39.74 -26.97 -14.86
C VAL A 155 -40.75 -25.86 -15.16
N VAL A 156 -41.18 -25.76 -16.42
CA VAL A 156 -42.12 -24.75 -16.91
C VAL A 156 -43.34 -25.46 -17.48
N ASP A 157 -44.53 -25.14 -16.95
CA ASP A 157 -45.80 -25.78 -17.33
C ASP A 157 -45.77 -27.32 -17.29
N GLY A 158 -45.05 -27.87 -16.31
CA GLY A 158 -44.88 -29.32 -16.11
C GLY A 158 -43.89 -29.99 -17.09
N LYS A 159 -43.19 -29.21 -17.93
CA LYS A 159 -42.13 -29.69 -18.81
C LYS A 159 -40.76 -29.34 -18.25
N VAL A 160 -39.85 -30.31 -18.30
CA VAL A 160 -38.45 -30.13 -17.94
C VAL A 160 -37.73 -29.48 -19.12
N ILE A 161 -36.96 -28.43 -18.83
CA ILE A 161 -36.07 -27.74 -19.75
C ILE A 161 -34.65 -27.97 -19.23
N ASP A 162 -33.90 -28.82 -19.92
CA ASP A 162 -32.50 -29.21 -19.61
C ASP A 162 -31.56 -29.07 -20.82
N ASP A 163 -32.07 -28.60 -21.97
CA ASP A 163 -31.25 -28.24 -23.12
C ASP A 163 -30.60 -26.85 -22.94
N ASN A 164 -29.30 -26.75 -23.24
CA ASN A 164 -28.52 -25.54 -23.02
C ASN A 164 -29.05 -24.32 -23.80
N ASP A 165 -29.47 -24.50 -25.05
CA ASP A 165 -29.96 -23.39 -25.89
C ASP A 165 -31.33 -22.92 -25.39
N GLU A 166 -32.20 -23.86 -25.01
CA GLU A 166 -33.49 -23.53 -24.39
C GLU A 166 -33.31 -22.82 -23.05
N MET A 167 -32.35 -23.26 -22.23
CA MET A 167 -32.04 -22.62 -20.95
C MET A 167 -31.51 -21.19 -21.12
N ILE A 168 -30.62 -20.95 -22.10
CA ILE A 168 -30.15 -19.59 -22.43
C ILE A 168 -31.32 -18.68 -22.83
N ALA A 169 -32.36 -19.22 -23.45
CA ALA A 169 -33.54 -18.46 -23.85
C ALA A 169 -34.42 -18.01 -22.66
N GLN A 170 -34.35 -18.66 -21.49
CA GLN A 170 -35.17 -18.36 -20.30
C GLN A 170 -34.68 -17.14 -19.49
N LYS A 171 -34.35 -16.03 -20.18
CA LYS A 171 -33.73 -14.85 -19.57
C LYS A 171 -34.57 -14.24 -18.45
N GLU A 172 -35.90 -14.19 -18.58
CA GLU A 172 -36.76 -13.62 -17.54
C GLU A 172 -36.81 -14.48 -16.27
N ILE A 173 -36.65 -15.79 -16.39
CA ILE A 173 -36.62 -16.70 -15.24
C ILE A 173 -35.27 -16.55 -14.52
N PHE A 174 -34.17 -16.57 -15.26
CA PHE A 174 -32.83 -16.41 -14.68
C PHE A 174 -32.61 -15.04 -14.04
N ALA A 175 -33.22 -13.97 -14.56
CA ALA A 175 -33.21 -12.65 -13.94
C ALA A 175 -33.85 -12.63 -12.53
N LYS A 176 -34.72 -13.60 -12.21
CA LYS A 176 -35.31 -13.79 -10.88
C LYS A 176 -34.49 -14.74 -10.00
N ILE A 177 -33.79 -15.72 -10.61
CA ILE A 177 -32.95 -16.69 -9.89
C ILE A 177 -31.65 -16.04 -9.40
N HIS A 178 -30.91 -15.39 -10.30
CA HIS A 178 -29.54 -14.93 -10.02
C HIS A 178 -29.41 -14.00 -8.80
N PRO A 179 -30.34 -13.06 -8.53
CA PRO A 179 -30.28 -12.22 -7.33
C PRO A 179 -30.39 -12.97 -5.99
N LEU A 180 -30.94 -14.20 -6.00
CA LEU A 180 -31.12 -15.00 -4.79
C LEU A 180 -29.90 -15.88 -4.49
N LEU A 181 -29.03 -16.13 -5.46
CA LEU A 181 -27.92 -17.08 -5.31
C LEU A 181 -27.02 -16.75 -4.12
N ALA A 182 -26.61 -15.48 -4.00
CA ALA A 182 -25.67 -15.04 -2.97
C ALA A 182 -26.22 -15.22 -1.54
N LYS A 183 -27.52 -14.97 -1.36
CA LYS A 183 -28.23 -15.18 -0.09
C LYS A 183 -28.14 -16.64 0.39
N HIS A 184 -28.08 -17.57 -0.56
CA HIS A 184 -27.98 -19.02 -0.32
C HIS A 184 -26.55 -19.55 -0.50
N GLY A 185 -25.54 -18.68 -0.57
CA GLY A 185 -24.14 -19.09 -0.63
C GLY A 185 -23.65 -19.54 -2.00
N PHE A 186 -24.44 -19.33 -3.05
CA PHE A 186 -24.07 -19.63 -4.43
C PHE A 186 -23.62 -18.37 -5.18
N ILE A 187 -22.66 -18.55 -6.08
CA ILE A 187 -22.34 -17.58 -7.13
C ILE A 187 -22.81 -18.13 -8.48
N LEU A 188 -23.22 -17.22 -9.37
CA LEU A 188 -23.30 -17.53 -10.79
C LEU A 188 -21.87 -17.67 -11.30
N ARG A 189 -21.43 -18.91 -11.54
CA ARG A 189 -20.00 -19.19 -11.74
C ARG A 189 -19.45 -18.60 -13.03
N TYR A 190 -20.24 -18.66 -14.09
CA TYR A 190 -19.88 -18.23 -15.43
C TYR A 190 -20.82 -17.11 -15.88
N MET A 191 -20.47 -15.88 -15.51
CA MET A 191 -21.21 -14.65 -15.81
C MET A 191 -20.97 -14.16 -17.25
N PRO A 192 -21.90 -13.39 -17.84
CA PRO A 192 -21.70 -12.81 -19.16
C PRO A 192 -20.56 -11.79 -19.14
N GLY A 193 -19.68 -11.84 -20.15
CA GLY A 193 -18.58 -10.86 -20.31
C GLY A 193 -17.34 -11.14 -19.44
N LYS A 194 -17.25 -12.32 -18.82
CA LYS A 194 -16.12 -12.75 -17.97
C LYS A 194 -15.40 -13.99 -18.52
N GLU A 195 -15.64 -14.34 -19.78
CA GLU A 195 -15.14 -15.54 -20.45
C GLU A 195 -13.61 -15.55 -20.55
N ASN A 196 -13.01 -14.36 -20.69
CA ASN A 196 -11.56 -14.18 -20.71
C ASN A 196 -10.87 -14.48 -19.37
N ILE A 197 -11.62 -14.51 -18.27
CA ILE A 197 -11.13 -14.79 -16.92
C ILE A 197 -11.40 -16.25 -16.55
N THR A 198 -12.65 -16.70 -16.72
CA THR A 198 -13.10 -18.04 -16.30
C THR A 198 -12.69 -19.13 -17.31
N GLY A 199 -12.54 -18.76 -18.58
CA GLY A 199 -12.32 -19.68 -19.70
C GLY A 199 -13.57 -20.42 -20.18
N TYR A 200 -14.75 -20.05 -19.67
CA TYR A 200 -16.06 -20.63 -20.02
C TYR A 200 -17.03 -19.54 -20.47
N SER A 201 -17.89 -19.88 -21.43
CA SER A 201 -18.99 -19.04 -21.88
C SER A 201 -20.00 -18.82 -20.74
N TYR A 202 -20.90 -17.86 -20.90
CA TYR A 202 -22.03 -17.67 -19.98
C TYR A 202 -22.87 -18.96 -19.85
N GLU A 203 -23.03 -19.45 -18.62
CA GLU A 203 -23.83 -20.63 -18.29
C GLU A 203 -24.82 -20.25 -17.16
N PRO A 204 -26.07 -19.88 -17.50
CA PRO A 204 -27.03 -19.36 -16.53
C PRO A 204 -27.44 -20.37 -15.45
N TRP A 205 -27.25 -21.67 -15.69
CA TRP A 205 -27.64 -22.79 -14.83
C TRP A 205 -26.54 -23.25 -13.87
N HIS A 206 -25.27 -22.89 -14.09
CA HIS A 206 -24.14 -23.41 -13.31
C HIS A 206 -23.91 -22.56 -12.06
N PHE A 207 -24.29 -23.11 -10.90
CA PHE A 207 -24.12 -22.46 -9.60
C PHE A 207 -22.96 -23.07 -8.83
N ARG A 208 -22.10 -22.23 -8.26
CA ARG A 208 -20.97 -22.67 -7.43
C ARG A 208 -21.18 -22.24 -5.99
N TYR A 209 -21.20 -23.20 -5.06
CA TYR A 209 -21.25 -22.91 -3.64
C TYR A 209 -19.89 -22.48 -3.10
N VAL A 210 -19.88 -21.37 -2.36
CA VAL A 210 -18.69 -20.77 -1.73
C VAL A 210 -18.95 -20.28 -0.30
N GLY A 211 -20.16 -20.52 0.23
CA GLY A 211 -20.65 -19.99 1.51
C GLY A 211 -21.29 -18.60 1.38
N GLN A 212 -22.25 -18.31 2.25
CA GLN A 212 -23.11 -17.11 2.18
C GLN A 212 -22.35 -15.78 2.19
N GLU A 213 -21.42 -15.59 3.14
CA GLU A 213 -20.68 -14.33 3.27
C GLU A 213 -19.84 -14.03 2.02
N ILE A 214 -19.17 -15.05 1.50
CA ILE A 214 -18.28 -14.91 0.35
C ILE A 214 -19.08 -14.75 -0.94
N ALA A 215 -20.17 -15.49 -1.10
CA ALA A 215 -21.05 -15.33 -2.25
C ALA A 215 -21.65 -13.92 -2.30
N GLN A 216 -22.01 -13.34 -1.14
CA GLN A 216 -22.47 -11.96 -1.03
C GLN A 216 -21.38 -10.95 -1.45
N GLU A 217 -20.14 -11.15 -1.00
CA GLU A 217 -19.02 -10.29 -1.39
C GLU A 217 -18.76 -10.37 -2.90
N ILE A 218 -18.62 -11.58 -3.45
CA ILE A 218 -18.38 -11.82 -4.87
C ILE A 218 -19.48 -11.19 -5.72
N SER A 219 -20.75 -11.44 -5.36
CA SER A 219 -21.92 -10.93 -6.08
C SER A 219 -22.01 -9.41 -6.01
N SER A 220 -21.85 -8.80 -4.83
CA SER A 220 -21.95 -7.35 -4.65
C SER A 220 -20.90 -6.55 -5.44
N LYS A 221 -19.75 -7.17 -5.71
CA LYS A 221 -18.63 -6.57 -6.45
C LYS A 221 -18.58 -7.00 -7.93
N GLY A 222 -19.46 -7.91 -8.37
CA GLY A 222 -19.45 -8.45 -9.73
C GLY A 222 -18.16 -9.19 -10.09
N LEU A 223 -17.56 -9.88 -9.12
CA LEU A 223 -16.29 -10.61 -9.27
C LEU A 223 -16.53 -12.05 -9.73
N THR A 224 -15.55 -12.65 -10.41
CA THR A 224 -15.45 -14.10 -10.52
C THR A 224 -14.74 -14.68 -9.28
N LEU A 225 -14.78 -16.01 -9.11
CA LEU A 225 -14.01 -16.67 -8.05
C LEU A 225 -12.50 -16.43 -8.22
N GLU A 226 -11.99 -16.41 -9.46
CA GLU A 226 -10.60 -16.08 -9.76
C GLU A 226 -10.22 -14.67 -9.28
N GLU A 227 -11.04 -13.66 -9.60
CA GLU A 227 -10.79 -12.27 -9.22
C GLU A 227 -10.82 -12.11 -7.68
N TYR A 228 -11.77 -12.76 -7.01
CA TYR A 228 -11.88 -12.76 -5.55
C TYR A 228 -10.64 -13.38 -4.88
N LEU A 229 -10.20 -14.56 -5.35
CA LEU A 229 -9.03 -15.23 -4.79
C LEU A 229 -7.73 -14.48 -5.04
N ASN A 230 -7.60 -13.84 -6.21
CA ASN A 230 -6.45 -12.97 -6.50
C ASN A 230 -6.41 -11.73 -5.59
N ALA A 231 -7.57 -11.09 -5.34
CA ALA A 231 -7.67 -9.97 -4.41
C ALA A 231 -7.41 -10.39 -2.95
N LYS A 232 -7.85 -11.59 -2.55
CA LYS A 232 -7.58 -12.13 -1.21
C LYS A 232 -6.10 -12.43 -1.01
N LYS A 233 -5.44 -13.01 -2.02
CA LYS A 233 -3.99 -13.26 -2.01
C LYS A 233 -3.19 -11.97 -1.86
N SER A 234 -3.55 -10.90 -2.58
CA SER A 234 -2.90 -9.60 -2.42
C SER A 234 -3.16 -8.94 -1.05
N SER A 235 -4.27 -9.26 -0.38
CA SER A 235 -4.59 -8.76 0.97
C SER A 235 -3.87 -9.51 2.10
N ALA A 236 -3.69 -10.83 1.96
CA ALA A 236 -2.96 -11.68 2.92
C ALA A 236 -1.43 -11.53 2.81
N ASP A 237 -0.94 -11.09 1.66
CA ASP A 237 0.48 -10.80 1.40
C ASP A 237 0.87 -9.34 1.72
N SER A 238 -0.03 -8.54 2.32
CA SER A 238 0.23 -7.12 2.59
C SER A 238 1.16 -6.96 3.80
N LEU A 239 2.36 -6.44 3.54
CA LEU A 239 3.33 -6.02 4.58
C LEU A 239 2.72 -5.10 5.65
N ALA A 240 1.72 -4.31 5.27
CA ALA A 240 1.14 -3.27 6.11
C ALA A 240 0.15 -3.84 7.15
N ILE A 241 0.43 -3.59 8.42
CA ILE A 241 -0.53 -3.72 9.52
C ILE A 241 -1.56 -2.60 9.40
N LYS A 242 -2.85 -2.95 9.44
CA LYS A 242 -3.98 -2.03 9.16
C LYS A 242 -4.94 -1.84 10.34
N ASP A 243 -4.75 -2.57 11.44
CA ASP A 243 -5.59 -2.46 12.64
C ASP A 243 -5.11 -1.34 13.59
N GLU A 244 -5.63 -1.33 14.83
CA GLU A 244 -5.29 -0.33 15.84
C GLU A 244 -3.79 -0.18 16.12
N ARG A 245 -2.99 -1.24 15.90
CA ARG A 245 -1.53 -1.20 16.07
C ARG A 245 -0.85 -0.26 15.08
N ALA A 246 -1.56 0.11 14.02
CA ALA A 246 -1.12 1.11 13.07
C ALA A 246 -1.45 2.55 13.51
N THR A 247 -1.96 2.81 14.72
CA THR A 247 -2.38 4.14 15.20
C THR A 247 -1.53 4.65 16.36
N ALA A 248 -1.38 5.97 16.50
CA ALA A 248 -0.61 6.55 17.61
C ALA A 248 -1.26 6.26 18.97
N ASP A 249 -2.59 6.28 19.03
CA ASP A 249 -3.35 6.08 20.26
C ASP A 249 -3.07 4.72 20.91
N TYR A 250 -2.93 3.66 20.11
CA TYR A 250 -2.57 2.33 20.62
C TYR A 250 -1.23 2.34 21.38
N TRP A 251 -0.20 2.93 20.78
CA TRP A 251 1.15 2.95 21.36
C TRP A 251 1.26 3.93 22.54
N VAL A 252 0.63 5.11 22.45
CA VAL A 252 0.59 6.08 23.54
C VAL A 252 -0.13 5.50 24.76
N LYS A 253 -1.27 4.82 24.56
CA LYS A 253 -2.00 4.15 25.65
C LYS A 253 -1.17 3.04 26.29
N LYS A 254 -0.39 2.31 25.49
CA LYS A 254 0.50 1.25 25.98
C LYS A 254 1.70 1.81 26.75
N ASN A 255 2.21 2.97 26.37
CA ASN A 255 3.38 3.59 26.97
C ASN A 255 3.00 4.79 27.87
N GLN A 256 2.42 4.50 29.03
CA GLN A 256 1.91 5.53 29.96
C GLN A 256 3.00 6.47 30.50
N LYS A 257 4.27 6.03 30.55
CA LYS A 257 5.42 6.86 30.93
C LYS A 257 6.11 7.51 29.72
N GLY A 258 5.60 7.26 28.51
CA GLY A 258 6.22 7.68 27.27
C GLY A 258 6.18 9.18 26.99
N ASP A 259 5.56 9.99 27.84
CA ASP A 259 5.64 11.46 27.80
C ASP A 259 6.74 12.02 28.72
N THR A 260 7.51 11.16 29.39
CA THR A 260 8.72 11.56 30.12
C THR A 260 9.84 11.87 29.13
N GLU A 261 10.51 13.02 29.32
CA GLU A 261 11.63 13.43 28.46
C GLU A 261 12.80 12.45 28.58
N CYS A 262 13.25 11.94 27.43
CA CYS A 262 14.46 11.11 27.34
C CYS A 262 15.73 11.94 27.35
N LEU A 263 15.67 13.16 26.79
CA LEU A 263 16.77 14.12 26.75
C LEU A 263 16.23 15.54 26.90
N THR A 264 16.97 16.34 27.65
CA THR A 264 16.82 17.79 27.70
C THR A 264 17.37 18.45 26.43
N GLN A 265 16.99 19.71 26.19
CA GLN A 265 17.49 20.46 25.03
C GLN A 265 19.03 20.61 25.02
N ALA A 266 19.66 20.72 26.19
CA ALA A 266 21.12 20.81 26.30
C ALA A 266 21.80 19.49 25.90
N GLU A 267 21.22 18.35 26.31
CA GLU A 267 21.71 17.03 25.91
C GLU A 267 21.50 16.77 24.43
N ILE A 268 20.40 17.24 23.84
CA ILE A 268 20.18 17.17 22.37
C ILE A 268 21.26 17.96 21.62
N VAL A 269 21.63 19.15 22.10
CA VAL A 269 22.73 19.92 21.51
C VAL A 269 24.05 19.15 21.57
N ALA A 270 24.37 18.55 22.72
CA ALA A 270 25.56 17.72 22.87
C ALA A 270 25.53 16.47 21.98
N ALA A 271 24.38 15.80 21.89
CA ALA A 271 24.20 14.63 21.03
C ALA A 271 24.41 14.98 19.56
N ASN A 272 23.85 16.11 19.10
CA ASN A 272 24.05 16.62 17.74
C ASN A 272 25.52 16.96 17.46
N GLN A 273 26.25 17.51 18.44
CA GLN A 273 27.68 17.76 18.31
C GLN A 273 28.48 16.46 18.17
N GLU A 274 28.17 15.45 18.97
CA GLU A 274 28.80 14.13 18.87
C GLU A 274 28.53 13.49 17.50
N MET A 275 27.29 13.50 17.02
CA MET A 275 26.95 12.97 15.68
C MET A 275 27.75 13.64 14.57
N ARG A 276 27.99 14.96 14.65
CA ARG A 276 28.84 15.69 13.68
C ARG A 276 30.29 15.22 13.68
N THR A 277 30.81 14.74 14.80
CA THR A 277 32.17 14.17 14.82
C THR A 277 32.27 12.81 14.15
N LYS A 278 31.14 12.10 14.03
CA LYS A 278 31.04 10.76 13.45
C LYS A 278 30.69 10.78 11.95
N SER A 279 29.93 11.78 11.49
CA SER A 279 29.57 11.92 10.08
C SER A 279 29.84 13.33 9.56
N VAL A 280 30.70 13.41 8.54
CA VAL A 280 31.05 14.65 7.83
C VAL A 280 29.88 15.24 7.02
N SER A 281 28.80 14.47 6.81
CA SER A 281 27.58 14.94 6.13
C SER A 281 26.78 15.94 6.98
N LEU A 282 26.95 15.90 8.30
CA LEU A 282 26.33 16.86 9.22
C LEU A 282 27.19 18.10 9.37
N THR A 283 26.85 19.14 8.61
CA THR A 283 27.67 20.36 8.53
C THR A 283 27.32 21.35 9.64
N ASP A 284 28.35 21.81 10.38
CA ASP A 284 28.23 23.02 11.20
C ASP A 284 28.34 24.25 10.30
N LEU A 285 27.19 24.73 9.82
CA LEU A 285 27.12 25.90 8.95
C LEU A 285 27.69 27.15 9.61
N GLU A 286 27.45 27.36 10.91
CA GLU A 286 27.82 28.61 11.59
C GLU A 286 29.34 28.79 11.69
N HIS A 287 30.03 27.69 11.98
CA HIS A 287 31.49 27.66 12.15
C HIS A 287 32.24 27.21 10.89
N TYR A 288 31.55 27.06 9.76
CA TYR A 288 32.18 26.69 8.49
C TYR A 288 33.21 27.77 8.05
N PRO A 289 34.38 27.36 7.50
CA PRO A 289 35.39 28.28 7.00
C PRO A 289 34.82 29.34 6.04
N LYS A 290 35.40 30.55 6.02
CA LYS A 290 34.94 31.61 5.08
C LYS A 290 35.30 31.33 3.62
N THR A 291 36.32 30.50 3.41
CA THR A 291 36.87 30.17 2.11
C THR A 291 37.15 28.68 2.03
N VAL A 292 37.01 28.09 0.84
CA VAL A 292 37.37 26.68 0.58
C VAL A 292 38.49 26.66 -0.47
N ASP A 293 39.42 25.72 -0.32
CA ASP A 293 40.43 25.44 -1.35
C ASP A 293 39.77 24.90 -2.63
N GLY A 294 40.25 25.35 -3.79
CA GLY A 294 39.67 24.95 -5.08
C GLY A 294 39.72 23.44 -5.33
N THR A 295 40.77 22.77 -4.87
CA THR A 295 40.91 21.31 -4.99
C THR A 295 39.88 20.60 -4.12
N VAL A 296 39.69 21.09 -2.90
CA VAL A 296 38.68 20.58 -1.97
C VAL A 296 37.27 20.78 -2.52
N LEU A 297 36.95 21.95 -3.08
CA LEU A 297 35.65 22.20 -3.70
C LEU A 297 35.41 21.31 -4.92
N LYS A 298 36.41 21.13 -5.78
CA LYS A 298 36.32 20.23 -6.93
C LYS A 298 36.00 18.81 -6.46
N GLU A 299 36.70 18.33 -5.45
CA GLU A 299 36.46 17.01 -4.87
C GLU A 299 35.07 16.89 -4.24
N MET A 300 34.59 17.93 -3.54
CA MET A 300 33.23 17.96 -2.99
C MET A 300 32.15 17.85 -4.08
N ILE A 301 32.35 18.50 -5.24
CA ILE A 301 31.42 18.42 -6.36
C ILE A 301 31.45 17.02 -6.99
N LEU A 302 32.62 16.43 -7.17
CA LEU A 302 32.77 15.08 -7.72
C LEU A 302 32.19 14.02 -6.79
N ASP A 303 32.42 14.13 -5.48
CA ASP A 303 31.86 13.24 -4.45
C ASP A 303 30.33 13.32 -4.41
N ALA A 304 29.76 14.52 -4.60
CA ALA A 304 28.31 14.69 -4.67
C ALA A 304 27.66 14.02 -5.89
N GLN A 305 28.43 13.57 -6.88
CA GLN A 305 27.92 12.82 -8.04
C GLN A 305 27.67 11.34 -7.72
N GLN A 306 28.17 10.83 -6.58
CA GLN A 306 27.99 9.43 -6.16
C GLN A 306 28.33 8.44 -7.28
N ASP A 307 27.40 7.56 -7.66
CA ASP A 307 27.57 6.55 -8.70
C ASP A 307 27.90 7.20 -10.07
N PHE A 308 27.34 8.37 -10.36
CA PHE A 308 27.65 9.15 -11.56
C PHE A 308 29.05 9.78 -11.55
N ARG A 309 29.86 9.64 -10.50
CA ARG A 309 31.20 10.24 -10.44
C ARG A 309 32.12 9.67 -11.51
N GLU A 310 32.26 8.35 -11.54
CA GLU A 310 33.22 7.61 -12.37
C GLU A 310 32.61 7.06 -13.67
N GLU A 311 31.29 7.16 -13.82
CA GLU A 311 30.58 6.70 -15.00
C GLU A 311 31.05 7.44 -16.26
N ALA A 312 31.68 6.68 -17.15
CA ALA A 312 32.07 7.12 -18.48
C ALA A 312 30.86 7.26 -19.42
N GLU A 313 29.81 6.47 -19.17
CA GLU A 313 28.54 6.52 -19.90
C GLU A 313 27.38 6.39 -18.90
N PRO A 314 26.23 7.04 -19.14
CA PRO A 314 25.13 7.02 -18.20
C PRO A 314 24.45 5.64 -18.14
N GLY A 315 24.80 4.62 -18.94
CA GLY A 315 24.02 3.38 -19.00
C GLY A 315 22.60 3.58 -19.57
N GLU A 316 21.70 2.62 -19.37
CA GLU A 316 20.31 2.66 -19.89
C GLU A 316 19.39 3.51 -18.99
N HIS A 317 19.60 4.83 -18.96
CA HIS A 317 18.67 5.76 -18.28
C HIS A 317 17.70 6.43 -19.26
N TYR A 318 16.53 6.79 -18.76
CA TYR A 318 15.44 7.39 -19.51
C TYR A 318 15.03 8.75 -18.93
N ASP A 319 14.66 9.68 -19.80
CA ASP A 319 14.01 10.92 -19.40
C ASP A 319 12.56 10.68 -18.96
N LYS A 320 11.89 11.75 -18.48
CA LYS A 320 10.48 11.71 -18.07
C LYS A 320 9.50 11.37 -19.21
N GLY A 321 9.93 11.38 -20.46
CA GLY A 321 9.18 10.92 -21.62
C GLY A 321 9.41 9.46 -21.97
N GLY A 322 10.26 8.75 -21.22
CA GLY A 322 10.67 7.36 -21.49
C GLY A 322 11.71 7.26 -22.60
N LYS A 323 12.35 8.36 -22.99
CA LYS A 323 13.37 8.38 -24.04
C LYS A 323 14.75 8.20 -23.42
N LEU A 324 15.55 7.33 -24.03
CA LEU A 324 16.93 7.07 -23.63
C LEU A 324 17.76 8.36 -23.56
N ILE A 325 18.46 8.56 -22.44
CA ILE A 325 19.47 9.60 -22.26
C ILE A 325 20.68 9.24 -23.11
N ARG A 326 21.08 10.16 -23.99
CA ARG A 326 22.24 9.93 -24.87
C ARG A 326 23.52 10.33 -24.15
N GLN A 327 24.65 9.74 -24.54
CA GLN A 327 25.97 10.14 -24.06
C GLN A 327 26.19 11.66 -24.12
N ALA A 328 25.84 12.28 -25.25
CA ALA A 328 26.00 13.73 -25.41
C ALA A 328 25.15 14.55 -24.43
N ASP A 329 23.98 14.05 -24.01
CA ASP A 329 23.16 14.71 -22.99
C ASP A 329 23.83 14.66 -21.62
N TYR A 330 24.39 13.50 -21.27
CA TYR A 330 25.13 13.29 -20.02
C TYR A 330 26.45 14.09 -19.99
N ASP A 331 27.21 14.10 -21.08
CA ASP A 331 28.44 14.89 -21.21
C ASP A 331 28.17 16.39 -21.01
N LEU A 332 27.04 16.89 -21.53
CA LEU A 332 26.60 18.27 -21.30
C LEU A 332 26.29 18.53 -19.82
N ASP A 333 25.59 17.61 -19.14
CA ASP A 333 25.27 17.75 -17.72
C ASP A 333 26.55 17.70 -16.85
N LYS A 334 27.53 16.87 -17.21
CA LYS A 334 28.87 16.80 -16.57
C LYS A 334 29.69 18.06 -16.82
N ASP A 335 29.75 18.57 -18.05
CA ASP A 335 30.44 19.83 -18.36
C ASP A 335 29.77 21.03 -17.66
N ASN A 336 28.44 20.99 -17.46
CA ASN A 336 27.71 22.03 -16.75
C ASN A 336 28.12 22.15 -15.26
N CYS A 337 28.81 21.16 -14.69
CA CYS A 337 29.46 21.29 -13.38
C CYS A 337 30.55 22.36 -13.34
N ASN A 338 31.07 22.79 -14.50
CA ASN A 338 31.96 23.94 -14.65
C ASN A 338 33.24 23.84 -13.81
N LEU A 339 33.81 22.63 -13.74
CA LEU A 339 34.93 22.30 -12.84
C LEU A 339 36.23 23.05 -13.23
N ASP A 340 36.40 23.40 -14.51
CA ASP A 340 37.56 24.12 -15.02
C ASP A 340 37.61 25.60 -14.58
N LYS A 341 36.48 26.13 -14.07
CA LYS A 341 36.36 27.51 -13.58
C LYS A 341 36.40 27.64 -12.07
N ILE A 342 36.69 26.56 -11.35
CA ILE A 342 36.90 26.61 -9.90
C ILE A 342 38.22 27.37 -9.63
N PRO A 343 38.18 28.50 -8.89
CA PRO A 343 39.40 29.23 -8.56
C PRO A 343 40.21 28.47 -7.50
N VAL A 344 41.51 28.80 -7.39
CA VAL A 344 42.41 28.23 -6.37
C VAL A 344 41.85 28.37 -4.95
N ARG A 345 41.13 29.46 -4.68
CA ARG A 345 40.41 29.69 -3.43
C ARG A 345 39.04 30.28 -3.74
N THR A 346 38.01 29.70 -3.15
CA THR A 346 36.61 30.10 -3.34
C THR A 346 36.09 30.77 -2.09
N ASP A 347 35.59 32.01 -2.22
CA ASP A 347 34.87 32.70 -1.15
C ASP A 347 33.44 32.14 -1.03
N ILE A 348 33.03 31.82 0.19
CA ILE A 348 31.69 31.29 0.42
C ILE A 348 30.66 32.42 0.41
N ARG A 349 29.62 32.23 -0.39
CA ARG A 349 28.42 33.07 -0.38
C ARG A 349 27.34 32.43 0.49
N TYR A 350 26.42 33.24 0.98
CA TYR A 350 25.36 32.79 1.89
C TYR A 350 24.00 32.89 1.20
N GLY A 351 23.20 31.83 1.32
CA GLY A 351 21.87 31.74 0.72
C GLY A 351 20.83 31.14 1.67
N VAL A 352 19.56 31.46 1.42
CA VAL A 352 18.42 30.84 2.10
C VAL A 352 17.45 30.32 1.05
N ILE A 353 16.98 29.09 1.22
CA ILE A 353 16.02 28.46 0.31
C ILE A 353 14.65 29.14 0.45
N THR A 354 14.08 29.56 -0.68
CA THR A 354 12.86 30.40 -0.76
C THR A 354 11.60 29.60 -1.11
N GLN A 355 11.79 28.36 -1.55
CA GLN A 355 10.75 27.36 -1.82
C GLN A 355 11.38 25.97 -1.77
N ARG A 356 10.56 24.94 -1.51
CA ARG A 356 11.04 23.56 -1.55
C ARG A 356 11.65 23.28 -2.92
N SER A 357 12.88 22.79 -2.94
CA SER A 357 13.66 22.55 -4.16
C SER A 357 14.36 21.20 -4.07
N ASP A 358 14.78 20.68 -5.22
CA ASP A 358 15.67 19.53 -5.28
C ASP A 358 17.13 19.96 -5.12
N MET A 359 17.89 19.14 -4.41
CA MET A 359 19.35 19.13 -4.36
C MET A 359 19.83 17.89 -5.12
N ARG A 360 20.48 18.15 -6.26
CA ARG A 360 20.73 17.17 -7.32
C ARG A 360 22.21 16.80 -7.42
N LEU A 361 22.47 15.60 -7.94
CA LEU A 361 23.84 15.08 -8.13
C LEU A 361 24.56 15.81 -9.27
N LEU A 362 23.83 16.19 -10.34
CA LEU A 362 24.30 16.99 -11.46
C LEU A 362 23.45 18.26 -11.66
N PRO A 363 24.01 19.36 -12.20
CA PRO A 363 23.29 20.61 -12.42
C PRO A 363 22.41 20.56 -13.67
N THR A 364 21.34 19.78 -13.61
CA THR A 364 20.38 19.62 -14.72
C THR A 364 18.95 19.55 -14.21
N ALA A 365 18.02 19.98 -15.06
CA ALA A 365 16.58 19.82 -14.81
C ALA A 365 16.03 18.51 -15.42
N LYS A 366 16.87 17.74 -16.12
CA LYS A 366 16.51 16.44 -16.66
C LYS A 366 16.41 15.41 -15.53
N TYR A 367 15.51 14.45 -15.73
CA TYR A 367 15.36 13.27 -14.89
C TYR A 367 16.10 12.11 -15.52
N TYR A 368 16.70 11.27 -14.69
CA TYR A 368 17.38 10.04 -15.11
C TYR A 368 16.69 8.89 -14.38
N PHE A 369 15.94 8.08 -15.12
CA PHE A 369 15.23 6.91 -14.58
C PHE A 369 15.82 5.62 -15.13
N ASP A 370 16.05 4.62 -14.28
CA ASP A 370 16.41 3.25 -14.70
C ASP A 370 15.34 2.54 -15.55
N ASP A 371 14.08 2.97 -15.52
CA ASP A 371 12.96 2.31 -16.20
C ASP A 371 12.08 3.31 -16.95
N ALA A 372 11.93 3.11 -18.26
CA ALA A 372 11.14 3.98 -19.14
C ALA A 372 9.65 4.05 -18.74
N SER A 373 9.11 3.02 -18.09
CA SER A 373 7.71 2.87 -17.71
C SER A 373 7.44 3.08 -16.22
N PHE A 374 8.48 3.01 -15.37
CA PHE A 374 8.37 3.10 -13.91
C PHE A 374 9.22 4.24 -13.33
N GLN A 375 8.80 5.46 -13.65
CA GLN A 375 9.55 6.70 -13.43
C GLN A 375 9.29 7.35 -12.05
N HIS A 376 9.66 6.65 -10.98
CA HIS A 376 9.45 7.11 -9.59
C HIS A 376 10.73 7.29 -8.77
N TYR A 377 11.88 6.95 -9.35
CA TYR A 377 13.21 6.98 -8.72
C TYR A 377 14.14 7.68 -9.69
N ASP A 378 14.32 8.98 -9.50
CA ASP A 378 15.26 9.75 -10.31
C ASP A 378 16.66 9.63 -9.70
N ASP A 379 17.57 9.02 -10.45
CA ASP A 379 18.90 8.68 -9.97
C ASP A 379 19.79 9.92 -9.77
N LEU A 380 19.42 11.05 -10.37
CA LEU A 380 20.06 12.35 -10.09
C LEU A 380 19.45 13.11 -8.89
N GLN A 381 18.40 12.57 -8.27
CA GLN A 381 17.82 13.16 -7.05
C GLN A 381 18.65 12.77 -5.83
N GLY A 382 19.29 13.75 -5.18
CA GLY A 382 19.93 13.53 -3.89
C GLY A 382 18.94 13.69 -2.74
N THR A 383 18.40 14.90 -2.59
CA THR A 383 17.39 15.18 -1.57
C THR A 383 16.57 16.42 -1.91
N ALA A 384 15.33 16.49 -1.44
CA ALA A 384 14.62 17.75 -1.31
C ALA A 384 15.23 18.60 -0.19
N ILE A 385 15.18 19.93 -0.35
CA ILE A 385 15.54 20.92 0.66
C ILE A 385 14.39 21.91 0.84
N ASP A 386 14.02 22.15 2.10
CA ASP A 386 12.85 22.94 2.45
C ASP A 386 13.11 24.45 2.49
N PRO A 387 12.05 25.28 2.39
CA PRO A 387 12.17 26.72 2.55
C PRO A 387 12.68 27.09 3.94
N CYS A 388 13.26 28.28 4.06
CA CYS A 388 13.96 28.77 5.25
C CYS A 388 15.26 28.03 5.59
N GLU A 389 15.62 26.97 4.87
CA GLU A 389 16.88 26.28 5.12
C GLU A 389 18.07 27.16 4.66
N PRO A 390 19.04 27.44 5.54
CA PRO A 390 20.25 28.17 5.20
C PRO A 390 21.25 27.26 4.47
N VAL A 391 21.88 27.80 3.43
CA VAL A 391 22.90 27.10 2.65
C VAL A 391 24.16 27.96 2.47
N LEU A 392 25.30 27.29 2.34
CA LEU A 392 26.55 27.86 1.87
C LEU A 392 26.62 27.65 0.37
N VAL A 393 26.79 28.72 -0.40
CA VAL A 393 26.86 28.68 -1.87
C VAL A 393 28.32 28.79 -2.30
N MET A 394 28.82 27.76 -2.98
CA MET A 394 30.24 27.61 -3.28
C MET A 394 30.57 27.75 -4.77
N HIS A 395 29.74 27.20 -5.66
CA HIS A 395 30.00 27.23 -7.10
C HIS A 395 28.72 27.48 -7.90
N GLU A 396 28.84 27.84 -9.17
CA GLU A 396 27.72 27.95 -10.11
C GLU A 396 27.98 27.11 -11.36
N SER A 397 26.90 26.52 -11.89
CA SER A 397 26.94 25.76 -13.13
C SER A 397 27.33 26.67 -14.30
N ARG A 398 27.78 26.07 -15.41
CA ARG A 398 28.26 26.82 -16.59
C ARG A 398 27.17 27.74 -17.15
N ASP A 399 25.92 27.27 -17.16
CA ASP A 399 24.73 28.01 -17.59
C ASP A 399 24.14 28.97 -16.53
N ARG A 400 24.71 28.98 -15.32
CA ARG A 400 24.26 29.75 -14.14
C ARG A 400 22.82 29.47 -13.69
N GLN A 401 22.23 28.35 -14.09
CA GLN A 401 20.90 27.92 -13.64
C GLN A 401 20.94 27.21 -12.29
N PHE A 402 22.07 26.62 -11.93
CA PHE A 402 22.27 25.90 -10.68
C PHE A 402 23.41 26.48 -9.87
N ALA A 403 23.31 26.33 -8.55
CA ALA A 403 24.37 26.62 -7.62
C ALA A 403 24.72 25.35 -6.85
N PHE A 404 26.02 25.07 -6.71
CA PHE A 404 26.48 24.01 -5.82
C PHE A 404 26.49 24.55 -4.39
N VAL A 405 25.77 23.86 -3.51
CA VAL A 405 25.55 24.30 -2.14
C VAL A 405 25.87 23.21 -1.13
N VAL A 406 26.22 23.64 0.08
CA VAL A 406 26.29 22.81 1.28
C VAL A 406 25.19 23.25 2.23
N GLY A 407 24.26 22.35 2.52
CA GLY A 407 23.24 22.50 3.56
C GLY A 407 23.68 21.83 4.86
N ARG A 408 22.75 21.74 5.84
CA ARG A 408 23.05 21.09 7.13
C ARG A 408 23.31 19.59 7.01
N TYR A 409 22.60 18.92 6.10
CA TYR A 409 22.53 17.45 6.06
C TYR A 409 23.04 16.85 4.74
N TYR A 410 23.30 17.70 3.75
CA TYR A 410 23.60 17.26 2.38
C TYR A 410 24.32 18.35 1.59
N LYS A 411 24.91 17.96 0.45
CA LYS A 411 25.57 18.84 -0.52
C LYS A 411 25.17 18.46 -1.94
N GLY A 412 25.03 19.44 -2.83
CA GLY A 412 24.62 19.19 -4.21
C GLY A 412 24.17 20.44 -4.94
N TRP A 413 23.59 20.24 -6.12
CA TRP A 413 23.15 21.30 -7.02
C TRP A 413 21.70 21.70 -6.77
N VAL A 414 21.46 22.97 -6.46
CA VAL A 414 20.12 23.53 -6.26
C VAL A 414 19.83 24.55 -7.35
N ASN A 415 18.57 24.63 -7.78
CA ASN A 415 18.16 25.66 -8.75
C ASN A 415 18.45 27.04 -8.18
N ARG A 416 19.26 27.83 -8.88
CA ARG A 416 19.74 29.12 -8.41
C ARG A 416 18.60 30.10 -8.13
N LYS A 417 17.47 30.00 -8.85
CA LYS A 417 16.30 30.88 -8.66
C LYS A 417 15.62 30.68 -7.30
N ASP A 418 15.80 29.49 -6.71
CA ASP A 418 15.16 29.11 -5.44
C ASP A 418 15.99 29.58 -4.23
N ILE A 419 17.15 30.19 -4.46
CA ILE A 419 18.04 30.72 -3.43
C ILE A 419 17.91 32.25 -3.36
N GLY A 420 17.59 32.77 -2.17
CA GLY A 420 17.75 34.18 -1.84
C GLY A 420 19.14 34.43 -1.27
N PHE A 421 20.02 35.12 -1.99
CA PHE A 421 21.37 35.44 -1.52
C PHE A 421 21.34 36.53 -0.45
N ALA A 422 22.11 36.34 0.63
CA ALA A 422 22.12 37.21 1.80
C ALA A 422 23.54 37.53 2.27
N ASP A 423 23.67 38.59 3.07
CA ASP A 423 24.87 38.80 3.87
C ASP A 423 24.91 37.80 5.05
N LYS A 424 26.10 37.58 5.63
CA LYS A 424 26.29 36.62 6.73
C LYS A 424 25.42 36.91 7.95
N SER A 425 25.16 38.18 8.28
CA SER A 425 24.39 38.56 9.46
C SER A 425 22.91 38.26 9.32
N THR A 426 22.36 38.48 8.12
CA THR A 426 20.98 38.10 7.79
C THR A 426 20.83 36.59 7.70
N TRP A 427 21.76 35.92 7.02
CA TRP A 427 21.78 34.46 6.89
C TRP A 427 21.83 33.73 8.24
N LYS A 428 22.64 34.23 9.21
CA LYS A 428 22.73 33.66 10.56
C LYS A 428 21.39 33.57 11.29
N LYS A 429 20.43 34.46 10.98
CA LYS A 429 19.07 34.41 11.56
C LYS A 429 18.29 33.16 11.17
N TYR A 430 18.66 32.52 10.06
CA TYR A 430 18.10 31.24 9.60
C TYR A 430 18.92 30.05 10.09
N VAL A 431 20.23 30.23 10.32
CA VAL A 431 21.10 29.18 10.89
C VAL A 431 20.71 28.81 12.31
N SER A 432 20.39 29.79 13.14
CA SER A 432 19.95 29.57 14.52
C SER A 432 18.92 30.64 14.90
N PRO A 433 17.66 30.50 14.44
CA PRO A 433 16.63 31.49 14.73
C PRO A 433 16.33 31.54 16.22
N LYS A 434 16.31 32.74 16.79
CA LYS A 434 16.00 32.94 18.21
C LYS A 434 14.57 32.52 18.58
N ASN A 435 13.61 32.83 17.71
CA ASN A 435 12.22 32.45 17.85
C ASN A 435 11.80 31.74 16.57
N PHE A 436 11.19 30.56 16.69
CA PHE A 436 10.77 29.79 15.54
C PHE A 436 9.58 28.89 15.86
N LEU A 437 8.89 28.46 14.81
CA LEU A 437 8.02 27.30 14.84
C LEU A 437 8.77 26.11 14.23
N VAL A 438 8.59 24.93 14.80
CA VAL A 438 8.85 23.68 14.09
C VAL A 438 7.54 23.16 13.50
N VAL A 439 7.60 22.65 12.27
CA VAL A 439 6.46 21.95 11.66
C VAL A 439 6.34 20.56 12.30
N VAL A 440 5.15 20.23 12.80
CA VAL A 440 4.86 18.97 13.52
C VAL A 440 3.75 18.17 12.84
N ASP A 441 3.28 18.61 11.69
CA ASP A 441 2.49 17.77 10.78
C ASP A 441 3.40 17.22 9.69
N HIS A 442 3.00 16.12 9.05
CA HIS A 442 3.83 15.48 8.01
C HIS A 442 4.15 16.44 6.85
N LYS A 443 3.23 17.37 6.54
CA LYS A 443 3.32 18.40 5.51
C LYS A 443 2.55 19.64 5.98
N LYS A 444 3.06 20.82 5.68
CA LYS A 444 2.36 22.10 5.90
C LYS A 444 2.55 23.02 4.71
N LYS A 445 1.43 23.39 4.07
CA LYS A 445 1.43 24.47 3.07
C LYS A 445 1.19 25.81 3.75
N VAL A 446 2.01 26.79 3.43
CA VAL A 446 1.90 28.17 3.92
C VAL A 446 1.69 29.10 2.74
N HIS A 447 0.60 29.85 2.78
CA HIS A 447 0.24 30.79 1.72
C HIS A 447 0.99 32.11 1.89
N VAL A 448 1.80 32.49 0.90
CA VAL A 448 2.67 33.67 0.94
C VAL A 448 2.10 34.77 0.06
N ASN A 449 1.81 35.93 0.67
CA ASN A 449 1.34 37.14 0.01
C ASN A 449 0.11 36.98 -0.92
N GLY A 450 -0.69 35.93 -0.74
CA GLY A 450 -1.88 35.70 -1.58
C GLY A 450 -1.57 35.16 -2.99
N SER A 451 -0.31 34.86 -3.31
CA SER A 451 0.13 34.59 -4.69
C SER A 451 0.82 33.24 -4.89
N ARG A 452 1.32 32.59 -3.83
CA ARG A 452 1.93 31.26 -3.92
C ARG A 452 1.83 30.48 -2.62
N ASP A 453 1.77 29.16 -2.73
CA ASP A 453 1.95 28.24 -1.61
C ASP A 453 3.41 27.81 -1.50
N VAL A 454 3.86 27.64 -0.26
CA VAL A 454 5.17 27.09 0.04
C VAL A 454 4.99 25.88 0.96
N LEU A 455 5.52 24.75 0.52
CA LEU A 455 5.44 23.49 1.25
C LEU A 455 6.62 23.36 2.22
N PHE A 456 6.31 22.98 3.46
CA PHE A 456 7.25 22.55 4.47
C PHE A 456 6.94 21.11 4.87
N GLN A 457 7.98 20.34 5.16
CA GLN A 457 7.87 19.01 5.74
C GLN A 457 8.04 19.06 7.27
N MET A 458 7.69 17.98 7.95
CA MET A 458 7.89 17.87 9.40
C MET A 458 9.35 18.17 9.78
N GLY A 459 9.56 18.83 10.92
CA GLY A 459 10.89 19.21 11.38
C GLY A 459 11.47 20.45 10.72
N SER A 460 10.81 21.02 9.71
CA SER A 460 11.22 22.31 9.15
C SER A 460 10.97 23.47 10.10
N ILE A 461 11.89 24.43 10.05
CA ILE A 461 11.97 25.56 10.97
C ILE A 461 11.48 26.82 10.27
N ILE A 462 10.45 27.45 10.84
CA ILE A 462 9.89 28.69 10.33
C ILE A 462 10.22 29.81 11.33
N PRO A 463 11.13 30.74 10.99
CA PRO A 463 11.50 31.83 11.89
C PRO A 463 10.31 32.73 12.22
N LEU A 464 10.29 33.25 13.45
CA LEU A 464 9.25 34.15 13.95
C LEU A 464 9.80 35.55 14.24
N LYS A 465 8.97 36.57 13.98
CA LYS A 465 9.25 37.95 14.38
C LYS A 465 9.23 38.14 15.90
N SER A 466 8.45 37.34 16.62
CA SER A 466 8.36 37.31 18.09
C SER A 466 7.96 35.93 18.57
N SER A 467 8.38 35.54 19.79
CA SER A 467 8.02 34.25 20.41
C SER A 467 6.53 34.09 20.67
N ALA A 468 5.82 35.18 20.97
CA ALA A 468 4.39 35.15 21.25
C ALA A 468 3.54 35.26 19.98
N ALA A 469 2.47 34.46 19.92
CA ALA A 469 1.37 34.65 18.99
C ALA A 469 0.63 35.98 19.28
N ARG A 470 -0.02 36.54 18.25
CA ARG A 470 -0.96 37.65 18.39
C ARG A 470 -2.36 37.14 18.06
N GLY A 471 -3.19 36.96 19.08
CA GLY A 471 -4.48 36.29 18.93
C GLY A 471 -4.29 34.82 18.52
N SER A 472 -4.91 34.40 17.41
CA SER A 472 -4.89 33.03 16.90
C SER A 472 -3.76 32.71 15.92
N ALA A 473 -2.78 33.61 15.73
CA ALA A 473 -1.70 33.40 14.76
C ALA A 473 -0.32 33.90 15.23
N TYR A 474 0.71 33.21 14.76
CA TYR A 474 2.11 33.64 14.84
C TYR A 474 2.48 34.52 13.64
N LYS A 475 3.48 35.39 13.81
CA LYS A 475 4.05 36.20 12.72
C LYS A 475 5.34 35.57 12.23
N ALA A 476 5.23 34.73 11.21
CA ALA A 476 6.38 34.07 10.57
C ALA A 476 7.11 35.02 9.62
N ILE A 477 8.42 34.81 9.49
CA ILE A 477 9.29 35.47 8.53
C ILE A 477 9.66 34.46 7.46
N LEU A 478 9.17 34.67 6.23
CA LEU A 478 9.45 33.78 5.12
C LEU A 478 10.39 34.43 4.10
N PRO A 479 11.38 33.68 3.60
CA PRO A 479 12.31 34.16 2.60
C PRO A 479 11.66 34.20 1.21
N VAL A 480 11.88 35.28 0.48
CA VAL A 480 11.55 35.41 -0.95
C VAL A 480 12.78 35.91 -1.70
N SER A 481 12.91 35.51 -2.97
CA SER A 481 13.99 36.00 -3.84
C SER A 481 13.48 37.17 -4.66
N VAL A 482 14.11 38.34 -4.53
CA VAL A 482 13.85 39.53 -5.36
C VAL A 482 15.14 39.86 -6.09
N ASN A 483 15.15 39.69 -7.42
CA ASN A 483 16.34 39.85 -8.26
C ASN A 483 17.56 39.04 -7.76
N GLY A 484 17.32 37.83 -7.26
CA GLY A 484 18.35 36.95 -6.72
C GLY A 484 18.85 37.31 -5.32
N ARG A 485 18.31 38.35 -4.66
CA ARG A 485 18.64 38.70 -3.28
C ARG A 485 17.53 38.26 -2.33
N LEU A 486 17.92 37.87 -1.13
CA LEU A 486 16.98 37.57 -0.06
C LEU A 486 16.19 38.82 0.33
N SER A 487 14.88 38.68 0.36
CA SER A 487 13.94 39.58 1.02
C SER A 487 13.06 38.78 1.97
N GLU A 488 12.51 39.44 2.98
CA GLU A 488 11.74 38.81 4.06
C GLU A 488 10.29 39.32 4.00
N VAL A 489 9.33 38.40 4.01
CA VAL A 489 7.90 38.73 4.09
C VAL A 489 7.32 38.18 5.39
N THR A 490 6.44 38.96 6.01
CA THR A 490 5.76 38.54 7.23
C THR A 490 4.43 37.87 6.90
N VAL A 491 4.28 36.61 7.31
CA VAL A 491 3.10 35.79 7.00
C VAL A 491 2.43 35.32 8.31
N PRO A 492 1.10 35.45 8.46
CA PRO A 492 0.41 34.88 9.60
C PRO A 492 0.36 33.35 9.48
N ILE A 493 0.80 32.64 10.51
CA ILE A 493 0.62 31.18 10.64
C ILE A 493 -0.35 30.91 11.77
N LYS A 494 -1.46 30.23 11.47
CA LYS A 494 -2.46 29.85 12.47
C LYS A 494 -1.80 29.03 13.60
N LYS A 495 -2.23 29.30 14.84
CA LYS A 495 -1.92 28.46 15.99
C LYS A 495 -2.86 27.25 15.95
N ASP A 496 -2.34 26.15 15.42
CA ASP A 496 -3.00 24.85 15.32
C ASP A 496 -2.02 23.72 15.66
N ASP A 497 -2.45 22.48 15.49
CA ASP A 497 -1.72 21.25 15.79
C ASP A 497 -0.68 20.85 14.72
N THR A 498 -0.47 21.70 13.71
CA THR A 498 0.51 21.47 12.64
C THR A 498 1.86 22.14 12.88
N VAL A 499 1.96 23.00 13.90
CA VAL A 499 3.18 23.72 14.28
C VAL A 499 3.34 23.77 15.80
N ASN A 500 4.59 23.80 16.27
CA ASN A 500 4.91 24.02 17.68
C ASN A 500 5.92 25.17 17.84
N PRO A 501 5.75 26.10 18.78
CA PRO A 501 6.77 27.11 19.10
C PRO A 501 7.97 26.46 19.78
N GLY A 502 9.14 26.52 19.14
CA GLY A 502 10.30 25.72 19.53
C GLY A 502 10.14 24.25 19.15
N TYR A 503 11.12 23.43 19.51
CA TYR A 503 11.05 21.97 19.30
C TYR A 503 10.00 21.31 20.21
N LEU A 504 9.49 20.16 19.79
CA LEU A 504 8.74 19.28 20.68
C LEU A 504 9.66 18.70 21.76
N PRO A 505 9.16 18.42 22.97
CA PRO A 505 9.88 17.63 23.96
C PRO A 505 10.33 16.28 23.37
N CYS A 506 11.58 15.87 23.64
CA CYS A 506 12.11 14.59 23.18
C CYS A 506 11.58 13.44 24.05
N THR A 507 10.43 12.88 23.69
CA THR A 507 9.76 11.80 24.44
C THR A 507 9.45 10.61 23.52
N PRO A 508 9.39 9.38 24.06
CA PRO A 508 8.99 8.19 23.30
C PRO A 508 7.64 8.35 22.59
N ASN A 509 6.65 8.94 23.26
CA ASN A 509 5.32 9.17 22.69
C ASN A 509 5.32 10.24 21.61
N ASN A 510 6.26 11.21 21.63
CA ASN A 510 6.40 12.14 20.52
C ASN A 510 7.00 11.46 19.28
N PHE A 511 8.01 10.58 19.41
CA PHE A 511 8.46 9.77 18.26
C PHE A 511 7.30 8.99 17.62
N VAL A 512 6.45 8.37 18.44
CA VAL A 512 5.24 7.64 17.98
C VAL A 512 4.24 8.58 17.31
N ARG A 513 3.82 9.67 17.98
CA ARG A 513 2.81 10.59 17.45
C ARG A 513 3.27 11.22 16.13
N GLN A 514 4.53 11.63 16.05
CA GLN A 514 5.08 12.29 14.87
C GLN A 514 5.25 11.30 13.70
N SER A 515 5.82 10.12 13.94
CA SER A 515 6.01 9.11 12.89
C SER A 515 4.70 8.65 12.27
N LEU A 516 3.66 8.43 13.08
CA LEU A 516 2.37 7.90 12.61
C LEU A 516 1.52 8.92 11.83
N LYS A 517 1.88 10.22 11.83
CA LYS A 517 1.26 11.21 10.94
C LYS A 517 1.59 10.99 9.46
N PHE A 518 2.72 10.34 9.17
CA PHE A 518 3.11 10.00 7.79
C PHE A 518 2.40 8.75 7.27
N ARG A 519 1.71 7.97 8.10
CA ARG A 519 1.15 6.68 7.69
C ARG A 519 0.22 6.86 6.49
N GLY A 520 0.56 6.16 5.39
CA GLY A 520 -0.17 6.23 4.14
C GLY A 520 0.49 7.13 3.08
N ASP A 521 1.45 7.97 3.46
CA ASP A 521 2.21 8.80 2.53
C ASP A 521 2.96 7.94 1.52
N VAL A 522 3.06 8.42 0.29
CA VAL A 522 3.78 7.73 -0.78
C VAL A 522 5.28 7.76 -0.49
N TYR A 523 5.99 6.69 -0.82
CA TYR A 523 7.46 6.68 -0.81
C TYR A 523 7.99 7.62 -1.90
N GLY A 524 8.69 8.68 -1.48
CA GLY A 524 9.32 9.65 -2.37
C GLY A 524 10.84 9.54 -2.34
N TRP A 525 11.43 8.88 -3.34
CA TRP A 525 12.89 8.76 -3.49
C TRP A 525 13.54 10.14 -3.42
N GLY A 526 14.50 10.35 -2.51
CA GLY A 526 15.18 11.64 -2.40
C GLY A 526 14.23 12.81 -2.12
N GLY A 527 13.02 12.58 -1.60
CA GLY A 527 12.01 13.62 -1.38
C GLY A 527 11.12 13.98 -2.58
N MET A 528 11.19 13.19 -3.67
CA MET A 528 10.28 13.25 -4.82
C MET A 528 8.81 13.11 -4.39
N GLU A 529 7.90 13.50 -5.29
CA GLU A 529 6.44 13.44 -5.06
C GLU A 529 6.01 14.18 -3.78
N GLU A 530 6.77 15.23 -3.43
CA GLU A 530 6.57 16.04 -2.22
C GLU A 530 6.54 15.18 -0.95
N SER A 531 7.26 14.05 -0.92
CA SER A 531 7.15 13.04 0.14
C SER A 531 8.50 12.69 0.79
N VAL A 532 8.60 11.54 1.45
CA VAL A 532 9.81 11.05 2.13
C VAL A 532 10.21 9.66 1.66
N ASP A 533 11.52 9.41 1.57
CA ASP A 533 12.09 8.07 1.57
C ASP A 533 12.34 7.60 3.02
N CYS A 534 13.00 6.44 3.18
CA CYS A 534 13.20 5.83 4.50
C CYS A 534 13.99 6.72 5.47
N SER A 535 15.06 7.36 5.02
CA SER A 535 15.97 8.13 5.87
C SER A 535 15.48 9.57 6.06
N ALA A 536 14.86 10.19 5.05
CA ALA A 536 14.18 11.48 5.20
C ALA A 536 13.03 11.38 6.20
N PHE A 537 12.25 10.29 6.15
CA PHE A 537 11.14 10.03 7.07
C PHE A 537 11.59 10.08 8.54
N VAL A 538 12.60 9.29 8.90
CA VAL A 538 13.08 9.26 10.29
C VAL A 538 13.81 10.57 10.66
N GLN A 539 14.52 11.19 9.71
CA GLN A 539 15.15 12.49 9.92
C GLN A 539 14.11 13.57 10.28
N ASP A 540 13.01 13.65 9.54
CA ASP A 540 11.97 14.66 9.77
C ASP A 540 11.24 14.46 11.11
N VAL A 541 10.98 13.20 11.49
CA VAL A 541 10.46 12.87 12.83
C VAL A 541 11.42 13.36 13.91
N TYR A 542 12.71 13.06 13.80
CA TYR A 542 13.73 13.45 14.79
C TYR A 542 13.94 14.97 14.86
N ARG A 543 13.90 15.66 13.72
CA ARG A 543 14.04 17.12 13.62
C ARG A 543 12.90 17.86 14.32
N SER A 544 11.70 17.28 14.41
CA SER A 544 10.59 17.87 15.17
C SER A 544 10.93 18.07 16.66
N MET A 545 11.88 17.29 17.20
CA MET A 545 12.41 17.36 18.57
C MET A 545 13.81 17.99 18.63
N GLY A 546 14.34 18.50 17.52
CA GLY A 546 15.64 19.18 17.46
C GLY A 546 16.86 18.27 17.33
N ILE A 547 16.67 16.98 17.04
CA ILE A 547 17.77 16.05 16.78
C ILE A 547 18.09 16.05 15.28
N LEU A 548 19.38 16.22 14.95
CA LEU A 548 19.87 16.44 13.59
C LEU A 548 20.56 15.17 13.08
N LEU A 549 19.77 14.28 12.49
CA LEU A 549 20.30 13.07 11.84
C LEU A 549 20.93 13.40 10.47
N PRO A 550 21.97 12.67 10.03
CA PRO A 550 22.44 12.68 8.64
C PRO A 550 21.31 12.36 7.65
N ARG A 551 21.50 12.68 6.36
CA ARG A 551 20.47 12.46 5.34
C ARG A 551 20.32 11.00 4.92
N ASP A 552 21.43 10.29 4.77
CA ASP A 552 21.47 8.94 4.20
C ASP A 552 21.48 7.87 5.31
N ALA A 553 20.84 6.72 5.07
CA ALA A 553 20.60 5.70 6.10
C ALA A 553 21.89 5.11 6.68
N ASP A 554 22.93 4.93 5.86
CA ASP A 554 24.25 4.47 6.27
C ASP A 554 24.97 5.52 7.13
N GLN A 555 24.85 6.80 6.76
CA GLN A 555 25.40 7.91 7.55
C GLN A 555 24.66 8.05 8.87
N GLN A 556 23.34 7.87 8.88
CA GLN A 556 22.54 7.80 10.10
C GLN A 556 23.02 6.69 11.01
N GLU A 557 23.19 5.47 10.48
CA GLU A 557 23.71 4.32 11.23
C GLU A 557 25.07 4.62 11.87
N LEU A 558 26.00 5.19 11.11
CA LEU A 558 27.32 5.58 11.57
C LEU A 558 27.28 6.65 12.67
N ALA A 559 26.37 7.62 12.54
CA ALA A 559 26.34 8.79 13.41
C ALA A 559 25.72 8.52 14.79
N MET A 560 24.89 7.48 14.95
CA MET A 560 24.13 7.26 16.18
C MET A 560 24.99 7.35 17.45
N ASN A 561 24.49 8.07 18.46
CA ASN A 561 25.18 8.22 19.75
C ASN A 561 25.36 6.88 20.46
N ASN A 562 24.34 6.03 20.41
CA ASN A 562 24.39 4.66 20.93
C ASN A 562 24.00 3.70 19.81
N SER A 563 24.86 2.72 19.54
CA SER A 563 24.62 1.67 18.54
C SER A 563 24.83 0.29 19.14
N VAL A 564 23.90 -0.62 18.88
CA VAL A 564 23.98 -2.03 19.24
C VAL A 564 24.09 -2.84 17.96
N SER A 565 25.25 -3.44 17.73
CA SER A 565 25.47 -4.32 16.57
C SER A 565 24.65 -5.61 16.68
N LEU A 566 24.09 -6.05 15.56
CA LEU A 566 23.38 -7.32 15.41
C LEU A 566 24.19 -8.33 14.57
N ALA A 567 25.39 -7.96 14.14
CA ALA A 567 26.26 -8.81 13.34
C ALA A 567 26.58 -10.12 14.09
N GLY A 568 26.48 -11.25 13.38
CA GLY A 568 26.77 -12.58 13.94
C GLY A 568 25.72 -13.16 14.89
N LEU A 569 24.68 -12.41 15.26
CA LEU A 569 23.60 -12.92 16.12
C LEU A 569 22.62 -13.81 15.37
N ALA A 570 22.11 -14.85 16.05
CA ALA A 570 21.01 -15.67 15.56
C ALA A 570 19.68 -14.90 15.58
N THR A 571 18.70 -15.34 14.78
CA THR A 571 17.38 -14.67 14.64
C THR A 571 16.70 -14.41 15.98
N ALA A 572 16.70 -15.38 16.89
CA ALA A 572 16.06 -15.23 18.20
C ALA A 572 16.74 -14.14 19.06
N ASP A 573 18.08 -14.10 19.06
CA ASP A 573 18.85 -13.10 19.80
C ASP A 573 18.68 -11.69 19.21
N ARG A 574 18.54 -11.59 17.88
CA ARG A 574 18.21 -10.33 17.19
C ARG A 574 16.85 -9.81 17.65
N TYR A 575 15.82 -10.66 17.69
CA TYR A 575 14.51 -10.30 18.24
C TYR A 575 14.60 -9.89 19.72
N GLY A 576 15.43 -10.57 20.51
CA GLY A 576 15.72 -10.19 21.89
C GLY A 576 16.27 -8.77 22.01
N LYS A 577 17.31 -8.45 21.22
CA LYS A 577 17.93 -7.12 21.16
C LYS A 577 16.96 -6.02 20.69
N VAL A 578 16.16 -6.30 19.67
CA VAL A 578 15.10 -5.37 19.21
C VAL A 578 14.07 -5.14 20.32
N GLY A 579 13.68 -6.17 21.06
CA GLY A 579 12.75 -6.04 22.18
C GLY A 579 13.27 -5.19 23.35
N GLU A 580 14.59 -5.07 23.50
CA GLU A 580 15.25 -4.22 24.51
C GLU A 580 15.38 -2.75 24.06
N ALA A 581 15.19 -2.45 22.78
CA ALA A 581 15.39 -1.12 22.22
C ALA A 581 14.38 -0.11 22.80
N PRO A 582 14.80 1.15 23.04
CA PRO A 582 13.88 2.21 23.43
C PRO A 582 12.91 2.54 22.28
N VAL A 583 11.71 3.00 22.64
CA VAL A 583 10.72 3.40 21.62
C VAL A 583 11.23 4.66 20.92
N GLY A 584 11.11 4.68 19.60
CA GLY A 584 11.73 5.69 18.74
C GLY A 584 13.13 5.31 18.26
N ALA A 585 13.75 4.22 18.73
CA ALA A 585 15.04 3.74 18.19
C ALA A 585 14.96 3.45 16.68
N LEU A 586 16.11 3.55 16.01
CA LEU A 586 16.25 3.27 14.58
C LEU A 586 16.82 1.87 14.36
N LEU A 587 16.20 1.12 13.45
CA LEU A 587 16.61 -0.21 13.06
C LEU A 587 17.22 -0.14 11.65
N PHE A 588 18.52 -0.43 11.54
CA PHE A 588 19.26 -0.29 10.29
C PHE A 588 19.45 -1.63 9.58
N LYS A 589 19.40 -1.58 8.26
CA LYS A 589 19.89 -2.61 7.35
C LYS A 589 20.45 -1.93 6.10
N PRO A 590 21.20 -2.63 5.23
CA PRO A 590 21.69 -2.03 4.00
C PRO A 590 20.57 -1.39 3.18
N GLY A 591 20.75 -0.10 2.87
CA GLY A 591 19.85 0.73 2.07
C GLY A 591 18.49 1.04 2.71
N HIS A 592 18.28 0.81 4.01
CA HIS A 592 16.97 1.07 4.64
C HIS A 592 17.05 1.29 6.14
N VAL A 593 16.24 2.21 6.65
CA VAL A 593 16.08 2.49 8.08
C VAL A 593 14.60 2.47 8.47
N MET A 594 14.32 2.00 9.69
CA MET A 594 12.97 1.89 10.24
C MET A 594 12.92 2.47 11.65
N LEU A 595 11.78 3.06 12.04
CA LEU A 595 11.56 3.57 13.40
C LEU A 595 10.80 2.56 14.25
N TYR A 596 11.35 2.22 15.41
CA TYR A 596 10.79 1.22 16.32
C TYR A 596 9.65 1.79 17.17
N LEU A 597 8.47 1.14 17.11
CA LEU A 597 7.27 1.56 17.86
C LEU A 597 7.15 0.86 19.22
N GLY A 598 7.80 -0.29 19.40
CA GLY A 598 7.68 -1.13 20.59
C GLY A 598 7.22 -2.55 20.26
N ARG A 599 6.85 -3.30 21.31
CA ARG A 599 6.23 -4.62 21.19
C ARG A 599 4.71 -4.53 21.31
N ASP A 600 3.97 -5.17 20.41
CA ASP A 600 2.51 -5.26 20.50
C ASP A 600 2.05 -6.14 21.68
N ALA A 601 0.74 -6.33 21.85
CA ALA A 601 0.19 -7.11 22.97
C ALA A 601 0.65 -8.58 22.97
N GLN A 602 1.01 -9.11 21.81
CA GLN A 602 1.52 -10.46 21.60
C GLN A 602 3.05 -10.55 21.75
N GLY A 603 3.72 -9.41 21.99
CA GLY A 603 5.17 -9.35 22.12
C GLY A 603 5.91 -9.16 20.79
N THR A 604 5.20 -8.99 19.68
CA THR A 604 5.77 -8.79 18.34
C THR A 604 6.36 -7.39 18.23
N PRO A 605 7.66 -7.22 17.88
CA PRO A 605 8.22 -5.90 17.63
C PRO A 605 7.69 -5.33 16.32
N LEU A 606 7.17 -4.12 16.39
CA LEU A 606 6.63 -3.41 15.23
C LEU A 606 7.43 -2.15 14.93
N VAL A 607 7.48 -1.81 13.65
CA VAL A 607 8.15 -0.63 13.11
C VAL A 607 7.22 0.17 12.23
N ILE A 608 7.52 1.46 12.10
CA ILE A 608 7.00 2.30 11.02
C ILE A 608 8.15 2.75 10.12
N HIS A 609 7.94 2.73 8.81
CA HIS A 609 8.95 3.11 7.83
C HIS A 609 8.35 3.48 6.48
N SER A 610 9.04 4.34 5.73
CA SER A 610 8.75 4.59 4.31
C SER A 610 9.38 3.47 3.47
N ALA A 611 8.56 2.57 2.94
CA ALA A 611 9.00 1.38 2.22
C ALA A 611 8.81 1.52 0.70
N SER A 612 9.87 1.30 -0.08
CA SER A 612 9.77 1.24 -1.55
C SER A 612 9.14 -0.08 -2.01
N SER A 613 9.72 -1.21 -1.59
CA SER A 613 9.33 -2.54 -2.05
C SER A 613 9.72 -3.64 -1.05
N TYR A 614 9.10 -4.81 -1.21
CA TYR A 614 9.46 -6.06 -0.53
C TYR A 614 9.39 -7.22 -1.52
N PHE A 615 9.86 -8.38 -1.10
CA PHE A 615 9.84 -9.59 -1.93
C PHE A 615 9.06 -10.71 -1.26
N THR A 616 8.34 -11.48 -2.07
CA THR A 616 7.79 -12.78 -1.67
C THR A 616 8.37 -13.88 -2.55
N PHE A 617 8.36 -15.12 -2.03
CA PHE A 617 8.95 -16.28 -2.70
C PHE A 617 7.90 -17.38 -2.81
N ALA A 618 7.43 -17.64 -4.04
CA ALA A 618 6.49 -18.72 -4.33
C ALA A 618 7.17 -19.73 -5.27
N GLY A 619 7.22 -21.00 -4.86
CA GLY A 619 7.88 -22.06 -5.65
C GLY A 619 9.37 -21.78 -5.94
N GLY A 620 10.06 -21.09 -5.02
CA GLY A 620 11.47 -20.70 -5.19
C GLY A 620 11.71 -19.47 -6.09
N LYS A 621 10.66 -18.88 -6.68
CA LYS A 621 10.77 -17.68 -7.53
C LYS A 621 10.49 -16.42 -6.71
N ALA A 622 11.40 -15.44 -6.78
CA ALA A 622 11.22 -14.13 -6.18
C ALA A 622 10.19 -13.30 -6.97
N SER A 623 9.28 -12.63 -6.25
CA SER A 623 8.36 -11.63 -6.77
C SER A 623 8.58 -10.33 -6.02
N LYS A 624 8.94 -9.25 -6.73
CA LYS A 624 9.10 -7.90 -6.15
C LYS A 624 7.74 -7.22 -6.12
N HIS A 625 7.38 -6.66 -4.96
CA HIS A 625 6.14 -5.92 -4.74
C HIS A 625 6.48 -4.48 -4.42
N TYR A 626 6.10 -3.56 -5.29
CA TYR A 626 6.24 -2.12 -5.05
C TYR A 626 5.10 -1.64 -4.16
N ILE A 627 5.40 -1.38 -2.89
CA ILE A 627 4.42 -0.87 -1.92
C ILE A 627 4.43 0.66 -1.85
N ARG A 628 5.62 1.27 -2.05
CA ARG A 628 5.85 2.72 -2.12
C ARG A 628 5.04 3.54 -1.13
N GLN A 629 5.12 3.18 0.15
CA GLN A 629 4.26 3.77 1.17
C GLN A 629 4.92 3.78 2.55
N VAL A 630 4.59 4.78 3.36
CA VAL A 630 4.84 4.78 4.80
C VAL A 630 3.81 3.90 5.50
N LEU A 631 4.28 2.83 6.14
CA LEU A 631 3.43 1.80 6.72
C LEU A 631 3.99 1.29 8.04
N VAL A 632 3.14 0.60 8.80
CA VAL A 632 3.53 -0.18 9.97
C VAL A 632 3.68 -1.64 9.57
N SER A 633 4.76 -2.30 9.98
CA SER A 633 4.99 -3.72 9.73
C SER A 633 5.68 -4.40 10.91
N ASP A 634 5.71 -5.74 10.87
CA ASP A 634 6.69 -6.51 11.63
C ASP A 634 8.03 -6.60 10.85
N LEU A 635 8.95 -7.44 11.34
CA LEU A 635 10.29 -7.63 10.77
C LEU A 635 10.43 -8.95 9.97
N SER A 636 9.32 -9.58 9.58
CA SER A 636 9.31 -10.90 8.94
C SER A 636 9.48 -10.87 7.42
N TYR A 637 9.20 -9.73 6.78
CA TYR A 637 9.25 -9.58 5.33
C TYR A 637 10.66 -9.69 4.77
N GLN A 638 10.77 -10.08 3.51
CA GLN A 638 12.04 -10.49 2.90
C GLN A 638 12.57 -9.49 1.88
N ASN A 639 13.89 -9.45 1.73
CA ASN A 639 14.57 -8.79 0.62
C ASN A 639 14.65 -9.69 -0.63
N GLY A 640 15.23 -9.19 -1.72
CA GLY A 640 15.35 -9.93 -2.99
C GLY A 640 16.21 -11.20 -2.92
N LYS A 641 16.93 -11.44 -1.82
CA LYS A 641 17.70 -12.66 -1.56
C LYS A 641 16.97 -13.65 -0.64
N GLY A 642 15.72 -13.38 -0.26
CA GLY A 642 14.95 -14.25 0.64
C GLY A 642 15.32 -14.10 2.12
N ILE A 643 16.18 -13.13 2.46
CA ILE A 643 16.59 -12.88 3.85
C ILE A 643 15.50 -12.05 4.52
N LYS A 644 14.99 -12.53 5.66
CA LYS A 644 14.03 -11.79 6.49
C LYS A 644 14.66 -10.51 6.99
N THR A 645 13.85 -9.45 7.15
CA THR A 645 14.33 -8.14 7.56
C THR A 645 15.12 -8.19 8.86
N ILE A 646 14.63 -8.90 9.88
CA ILE A 646 15.36 -9.10 11.14
C ILE A 646 16.78 -9.67 10.96
N ASP A 647 16.95 -10.60 10.02
CA ASP A 647 18.23 -11.28 9.76
C ASP A 647 19.16 -10.43 8.87
N GLY A 648 18.59 -9.51 8.09
CA GLY A 648 19.32 -8.54 7.28
C GLY A 648 19.75 -7.27 8.04
N MET A 649 19.25 -7.06 9.26
CA MET A 649 19.60 -5.89 10.06
C MET A 649 21.06 -5.90 10.51
N THR A 650 21.67 -4.71 10.52
CA THR A 650 23.07 -4.47 10.89
C THR A 650 23.19 -3.98 12.33
N SER A 651 22.37 -3.00 12.72
CA SER A 651 22.41 -2.43 14.07
C SER A 651 21.09 -1.79 14.52
N ILE A 652 21.03 -1.50 15.82
CA ILE A 652 20.00 -0.71 16.47
C ILE A 652 20.64 0.59 16.95
N GLY A 653 20.16 1.72 16.45
CA GLY A 653 20.59 3.05 16.86
C GLY A 653 19.63 3.70 17.83
N SER A 654 20.16 4.36 18.87
CA SER A 654 19.35 5.18 19.77
C SER A 654 20.09 6.43 20.25
N ILE A 655 19.31 7.50 20.45
CA ILE A 655 19.82 8.75 21.00
C ILE A 655 19.87 8.69 22.52
N ALA A 656 18.89 8.04 23.16
CA ALA A 656 18.89 7.75 24.60
C ALA A 656 19.24 6.28 24.87
N ARG A 657 20.01 6.01 25.93
CA ARG A 657 20.47 4.64 26.27
C ARG A 657 19.34 3.71 26.73
N ARG A 658 18.27 4.26 27.32
CA ARG A 658 17.06 3.55 27.79
C ARG A 658 15.87 4.52 27.75
N ASN A 659 14.66 3.98 27.68
CA ASN A 659 13.45 4.76 27.99
C ASN A 659 13.50 5.17 29.48
N PRO A 660 13.13 6.42 29.82
CA PRO A 660 13.01 6.87 31.21
C PRO A 660 11.91 6.16 32.01
#